data_AF-A0A1D3KA83-F1
#
_entry.id   AF-A0A1D3KA83-F1
#
_cell.length_a   1.000
_cell.length_b   1.000
_cell.length_c   1.000
_cell.angle_alpha   90.00
_cell.angle_beta   90.00
_cell.angle_gamma   90.00
#
_symmetry.space_group_name_H-M   'P 1'
#
loop_
_entity.id
_entity.type
_entity.pdbx_description
1 polymer ?
#
loop_
_entity_poly.entity_id
_entity_poly.type
_entity_poly.pdbx_seq_one_letter_code
_entity_poly.pdbx_strand_id
1 'polypeptide(L)'
;MHDKNNRFNPRLSLLVAAIGLGLSNPSAQAATSGVDVFAPTLGTSINGYSNRLGGSGNGEMLVGTQNNSVTGVISAFQWTLLGGKQYLATLGNVAQANAASNDGSIIVGSSVDSLSGKQTAVSWDGTGIHKMSFLNNGTYAKAQGVSADGSVIAGSANDGLTGNDTAVTWNSAGNITSLGQLSDGSHSFALGVSADGQVVVGYAQNGAKAGDIATRWVNNGSAESLGTLAGGIGSQAKAVNADGTYIVGMGDSSVSSTEAFIWTQASGMKGLGLLSNGTLSSAEGISANGAVVVGVADTTGAVVTGFRWTAGTGMQSLVQWLQENDPSYNLLPGNSLDTATAVSADGNTVFGMGTLNGRDQPFVARSYGPISVPTAVVTPPTPPVVTPPASSSGGATPPVSGSGSTTPPTSGTSGGTGGNGTPNTGGASAITPMPPTGVIGLYDLGDSLNNASLYTEALQNQLQSFVQDQLICTTFDTKGICVNVSAQMTHHNGTVQGDNTNGGLTLAYRLTPDLIAGVGYQGPNTSLKINQDRVEGDTNTVGAFLEYGNRLKQGVFARGAVAVSEGDATIKRSYLTGAGTSASKGKSDISQRAVSGQAGYVFIVKDNAAVMPYVGLDYLDSKLDGYTETSGPYPVQFDSRKQNDVYGTAGVTGSLNLGNKAILSANLKHVERLNHSNDDLSGEVLGVSTFNLKQDTTTRWDEVGLGVQIAGPLKASRVGVSYGHRFNSGKSAASDVATVSFSIGF
;
A
#
# COMPACT_ATOMS: atom_id res chain seq x y z
N MET A 1 10.66 -11.05 53.55
CA MET A 1 9.67 -10.04 54.00
C MET A 1 9.32 -9.25 52.75
N HIS A 2 8.15 -9.39 52.10
CA HIS A 2 6.78 -9.06 52.55
C HIS A 2 6.66 -7.58 52.99
N ASP A 3 5.69 -6.77 52.53
CA ASP A 3 4.67 -6.97 51.47
C ASP A 3 3.99 -5.62 51.09
N LYS A 4 3.26 -5.58 49.97
CA LYS A 4 2.15 -4.67 49.57
C LYS A 4 2.12 -3.19 50.03
N ASN A 5 2.02 -2.29 49.06
CA ASN A 5 0.67 -1.91 48.57
C ASN A 5 0.64 -1.23 47.20
N ASN A 6 -0.29 -1.69 46.36
CA ASN A 6 -0.56 -1.25 45.00
C ASN A 6 -1.87 -0.43 44.98
N ARG A 7 -1.94 0.71 44.28
CA ARG A 7 -3.18 1.22 43.66
C ARG A 7 -2.92 1.99 42.35
N PHE A 8 -3.18 1.31 41.24
CA PHE A 8 -3.63 1.91 39.99
C PHE A 8 -4.83 2.85 40.20
N ASN A 9 -4.96 3.88 39.36
CA ASN A 9 -6.16 4.73 39.30
C ASN A 9 -6.37 5.25 37.85
N PRO A 10 -7.16 4.58 37.01
CA PRO A 10 -7.60 5.16 35.73
C PRO A 10 -8.80 6.09 35.95
N ARG A 11 -8.89 7.20 35.21
CA ARG A 11 -10.14 7.95 35.07
C ARG A 11 -10.47 8.23 33.61
N LEU A 12 -11.57 7.60 33.21
CA LEU A 12 -12.30 7.79 31.97
C LEU A 12 -13.18 9.04 32.09
N SER A 13 -13.20 9.90 31.07
CA SER A 13 -14.29 10.87 30.87
C SER A 13 -14.30 11.38 29.42
N LEU A 14 -15.43 11.19 28.74
CA LEU A 14 -15.70 11.57 27.36
C LEU A 14 -16.13 13.04 27.22
N LEU A 15 -15.77 13.64 26.07
CA LEU A 15 -16.62 14.41 25.14
C LEU A 15 -17.60 15.50 25.66
N VAL A 16 -17.41 16.77 25.25
CA VAL A 16 -18.46 17.70 24.71
C VAL A 16 -17.79 18.71 23.76
N ALA A 17 -18.53 19.20 22.76
CA ALA A 17 -18.08 19.90 21.56
C ALA A 17 -17.92 21.45 21.64
N ALA A 18 -17.08 21.96 20.71
CA ALA A 18 -17.18 23.14 19.84
C ALA A 18 -17.90 24.45 20.26
N ILE A 19 -17.25 25.60 20.02
CA ILE A 19 -17.59 26.65 19.01
C ILE A 19 -16.71 27.92 19.21
N GLY A 20 -16.27 28.55 18.11
CA GLY A 20 -15.56 29.85 18.08
C GLY A 20 -14.33 29.83 17.17
N LEU A 21 -14.46 29.93 15.85
CA LEU A 21 -14.45 31.20 15.07
C LEU A 21 -13.16 32.04 15.30
N GLY A 22 -12.37 32.44 14.31
CA GLY A 22 -12.44 32.31 12.85
C GLY A 22 -11.73 33.50 12.17
N LEU A 23 -11.30 33.34 10.90
CA LEU A 23 -10.63 34.35 10.04
C LEU A 23 -9.17 34.66 10.44
N SER A 24 -8.17 34.64 9.54
CA SER A 24 -8.18 35.39 8.27
C SER A 24 -7.34 34.79 7.12
N ASN A 25 -7.97 34.76 5.95
CA ASN A 25 -7.47 34.71 4.57
C ASN A 25 -6.87 33.42 3.97
N PRO A 26 -7.37 32.99 2.78
CA PRO A 26 -6.82 31.88 2.03
C PRO A 26 -5.73 32.36 1.07
N SER A 27 -4.46 32.06 1.36
CA SER A 27 -3.50 31.85 0.28
C SER A 27 -3.91 30.56 -0.42
N ALA A 28 -4.28 30.63 -1.70
CA ALA A 28 -4.70 29.48 -2.48
C ALA A 28 -3.66 28.35 -2.36
N GLN A 29 -4.03 27.25 -1.68
CA GLN A 29 -3.39 25.98 -1.93
C GLN A 29 -3.65 25.68 -3.40
N ALA A 30 -2.58 25.58 -4.19
CA ALA A 30 -2.69 25.02 -5.53
C ALA A 30 -3.31 23.64 -5.36
N ALA A 31 -4.50 23.42 -5.95
CA ALA A 31 -5.04 22.08 -6.06
C ALA A 31 -3.98 21.24 -6.76
N THR A 32 -3.50 20.20 -6.09
CA THR A 32 -2.48 19.30 -6.62
C THR A 32 -3.11 18.45 -7.71
N SER A 33 -3.26 19.01 -8.92
CA SER A 33 -3.75 18.31 -10.09
C SER A 33 -2.89 17.07 -10.32
N GLY A 34 -3.51 15.90 -10.24
CA GLY A 34 -2.84 14.62 -10.32
C GLY A 34 -3.85 13.50 -10.25
N VAL A 35 -3.46 12.35 -10.79
CA VAL A 35 -4.26 11.13 -10.80
C VAL A 35 -3.38 9.93 -10.50
N ASP A 36 -3.95 8.92 -9.88
CA ASP A 36 -3.26 7.69 -9.50
C ASP A 36 -4.21 6.49 -9.57
N VAL A 37 -3.68 5.36 -10.05
CA VAL A 37 -4.45 4.13 -10.28
C VAL A 37 -3.76 2.95 -9.60
N PHE A 38 -4.45 2.37 -8.62
CA PHE A 38 -3.98 1.23 -7.84
C PHE A 38 -4.65 -0.04 -8.31
N ALA A 39 -3.86 -1.09 -8.47
CA ALA A 39 -4.39 -2.45 -8.57
C ALA A 39 -4.15 -3.16 -7.23
N PRO A 40 -5.20 -3.61 -6.52
CA PRO A 40 -5.05 -4.68 -5.56
C PRO A 40 -4.46 -5.89 -6.29
N THR A 41 -3.15 -6.16 -6.12
CA THR A 41 -2.54 -7.38 -6.65
C THR A 41 -3.09 -8.55 -5.83
N LEU A 42 -4.02 -9.34 -6.37
CA LEU A 42 -4.82 -10.27 -5.55
C LEU A 42 -4.51 -11.77 -5.76
N GLY A 43 -3.52 -12.13 -6.60
CA GLY A 43 -3.00 -13.51 -6.69
C GLY A 43 -2.42 -13.89 -8.06
N THR A 44 -2.23 -15.20 -8.25
CA THR A 44 -1.87 -15.80 -9.55
C THR A 44 -3.07 -15.80 -10.51
N SER A 45 -2.84 -16.12 -11.79
CA SER A 45 -3.86 -16.26 -12.85
C SER A 45 -4.94 -17.34 -12.61
N ILE A 46 -4.90 -18.00 -11.45
CA ILE A 46 -5.83 -19.07 -11.04
C ILE A 46 -7.09 -18.48 -10.35
N ASN A 47 -7.01 -17.25 -9.85
CA ASN A 47 -8.12 -16.60 -9.14
C ASN A 47 -8.76 -15.51 -10.00
N GLY A 48 -10.08 -15.59 -10.20
CA GLY A 48 -10.89 -14.54 -10.80
C GLY A 48 -11.60 -13.69 -9.74
N TYR A 49 -12.23 -12.59 -10.17
CA TYR A 49 -13.02 -11.71 -9.30
C TYR A 49 -14.46 -11.60 -9.80
N SER A 50 -15.37 -11.24 -8.91
CA SER A 50 -16.70 -10.80 -9.33
C SER A 50 -16.63 -9.41 -9.95
N ASN A 51 -17.45 -9.17 -10.96
CA ASN A 51 -17.72 -7.84 -11.51
C ASN A 51 -18.63 -6.98 -10.59
N ARG A 52 -19.07 -7.51 -9.44
CA ARG A 52 -19.66 -6.72 -8.35
C ARG A 52 -18.60 -6.44 -7.30
N LEU A 53 -18.23 -5.16 -7.21
CA LEU A 53 -17.39 -4.59 -6.17
C LEU A 53 -18.14 -3.42 -5.54
N GLY A 54 -17.88 -3.16 -4.27
CA GLY A 54 -18.31 -1.96 -3.58
C GLY A 54 -17.12 -1.08 -3.23
N GLY A 55 -17.41 0.16 -2.83
CA GLY A 55 -16.43 1.08 -2.27
C GLY A 55 -17.03 1.82 -1.07
N SER A 56 -16.18 2.24 -0.14
CA SER A 56 -16.58 3.13 0.95
C SER A 56 -16.79 4.55 0.43
N GLY A 57 -17.72 5.28 1.02
CA GLY A 57 -18.04 6.65 0.64
C GLY A 57 -16.86 7.64 0.81
N ASN A 58 -15.95 7.38 1.75
CA ASN A 58 -14.72 8.18 1.93
C ASN A 58 -13.63 7.89 0.88
N GLY A 59 -13.80 6.89 0.01
CA GLY A 59 -12.81 6.55 -1.03
C GLY A 59 -11.64 5.67 -0.57
N GLU A 60 -11.55 5.29 0.71
CA GLU A 60 -10.36 4.63 1.26
C GLU A 60 -10.37 3.09 1.16
N MET A 61 -11.56 2.49 1.02
CA MET A 61 -11.76 1.05 1.03
C MET A 61 -12.55 0.55 -0.19
N LEU A 62 -12.03 -0.49 -0.83
CA LEU A 62 -12.71 -1.31 -1.82
C LEU A 62 -13.20 -2.61 -1.16
N VAL A 63 -14.37 -3.11 -1.52
CA VAL A 63 -14.85 -4.45 -1.12
C VAL A 63 -15.22 -5.28 -2.33
N GLY A 64 -15.04 -6.58 -2.25
CA GLY A 64 -15.31 -7.44 -3.39
C GLY A 64 -15.32 -8.93 -3.08
N THR A 65 -15.36 -9.71 -4.16
CA THR A 65 -15.44 -11.17 -4.10
C THR A 65 -14.37 -11.78 -5.01
N GLN A 66 -13.61 -12.74 -4.49
CA GLN A 66 -12.62 -13.52 -5.23
C GLN A 66 -13.06 -14.98 -5.36
N ASN A 67 -12.92 -15.54 -6.56
CA ASN A 67 -13.25 -16.92 -6.90
C ASN A 67 -11.97 -17.71 -7.16
N ASN A 68 -11.69 -18.74 -6.36
CA ASN A 68 -10.60 -19.67 -6.62
C ASN A 68 -11.09 -20.81 -7.53
N SER A 69 -10.64 -20.81 -8.78
CA SER A 69 -11.14 -21.76 -9.80
C SER A 69 -10.71 -23.22 -9.58
N VAL A 70 -9.71 -23.48 -8.72
CA VAL A 70 -9.20 -24.82 -8.42
C VAL A 70 -9.89 -25.44 -7.20
N THR A 71 -10.19 -24.64 -6.17
CA THR A 71 -10.82 -25.13 -4.93
C THR A 71 -12.33 -24.92 -4.89
N GLY A 72 -12.89 -24.09 -5.78
CA GLY A 72 -14.29 -23.69 -5.76
C GLY A 72 -14.66 -22.75 -4.61
N VAL A 73 -13.68 -22.28 -3.83
CA VAL A 73 -13.90 -21.35 -2.71
C VAL A 73 -14.16 -19.95 -3.26
N ILE A 74 -15.22 -19.32 -2.75
CA ILE A 74 -15.62 -17.95 -3.07
C ILE A 74 -15.45 -17.13 -1.78
N SER A 75 -14.52 -16.18 -1.79
CA SER A 75 -14.16 -15.39 -0.61
C SER A 75 -14.51 -13.92 -0.78
N ALA A 76 -15.26 -13.38 0.18
CA ALA A 76 -15.43 -11.95 0.33
C ALA A 76 -14.13 -11.33 0.87
N PHE A 77 -13.80 -10.12 0.42
CA PHE A 77 -12.64 -9.39 0.91
C PHE A 77 -12.92 -7.89 1.02
N GLN A 78 -12.18 -7.25 1.93
CA GLN A 78 -11.96 -5.81 1.94
C GLN A 78 -10.53 -5.52 1.47
N TRP A 79 -10.31 -4.32 0.96
CA TRP A 79 -9.01 -3.80 0.58
C TRP A 79 -8.92 -2.33 0.95
N THR A 80 -7.85 -1.94 1.63
CA THR A 80 -7.45 -0.54 1.74
C THR A 80 -6.02 -0.39 1.23
N LEU A 81 -5.68 0.83 0.81
CA LEU A 81 -4.38 1.17 0.23
C LEU A 81 -3.18 0.77 1.10
N LEU A 82 -3.35 0.75 2.43
CA LEU A 82 -2.30 0.40 3.39
C LEU A 82 -2.54 -0.94 4.09
N GLY A 83 -3.80 -1.29 4.35
CA GLY A 83 -4.18 -2.50 5.09
C GLY A 83 -4.11 -3.79 4.27
N GLY A 84 -3.88 -3.68 2.96
CA GLY A 84 -3.82 -4.82 2.05
C GLY A 84 -5.19 -5.40 1.74
N LYS A 85 -5.23 -6.50 0.98
CA LYS A 85 -6.43 -7.34 0.93
C LYS A 85 -6.54 -8.14 2.21
N GLN A 86 -7.71 -8.09 2.83
CA GLN A 86 -8.08 -8.91 3.97
C GLN A 86 -9.35 -9.69 3.62
N TYR A 87 -9.32 -11.01 3.75
CA TYR A 87 -10.53 -11.82 3.57
C TYR A 87 -11.47 -11.60 4.76
N LEU A 88 -12.76 -11.49 4.47
CA LEU A 88 -13.80 -11.39 5.48
C LEU A 88 -14.20 -12.80 5.96
N ALA A 89 -14.72 -12.90 7.18
CA ALA A 89 -15.19 -14.16 7.73
C ALA A 89 -16.32 -14.77 6.87
N THR A 90 -16.52 -16.09 6.95
CA THR A 90 -17.48 -16.82 6.12
C THR A 90 -18.24 -17.88 6.92
N LEU A 91 -19.49 -18.15 6.55
CA LEU A 91 -20.33 -19.19 7.16
C LEU A 91 -20.08 -20.61 6.59
N GLY A 92 -19.27 -20.68 5.53
CA GLY A 92 -18.96 -21.88 4.76
C GLY A 92 -17.92 -21.58 3.68
N ASN A 93 -18.02 -22.20 2.51
CA ASN A 93 -17.04 -22.01 1.42
C ASN A 93 -17.39 -20.88 0.44
N VAL A 94 -18.48 -20.15 0.70
CA VAL A 94 -18.97 -19.06 -0.15
C VAL A 94 -19.31 -17.83 0.70
N ALA A 95 -18.64 -16.72 0.44
CA ALA A 95 -18.96 -15.39 0.91
C ALA A 95 -18.76 -14.37 -0.22
N GLN A 96 -19.68 -13.41 -0.35
CA GLN A 96 -19.64 -12.34 -1.34
C GLN A 96 -19.89 -11.00 -0.65
N ALA A 97 -19.01 -10.01 -0.83
CA ALA A 97 -19.25 -8.62 -0.44
C ALA A 97 -19.74 -7.81 -1.65
N ASN A 98 -20.73 -6.94 -1.44
CA ASN A 98 -21.34 -6.12 -2.50
C ASN A 98 -21.21 -4.60 -2.24
N ALA A 99 -21.27 -4.14 -0.99
CA ALA A 99 -21.21 -2.71 -0.62
C ALA A 99 -20.60 -2.49 0.78
N ALA A 100 -20.21 -1.24 1.07
CA ALA A 100 -19.67 -0.79 2.34
C ALA A 100 -20.29 0.55 2.78
N SER A 101 -20.27 0.84 4.08
CA SER A 101 -20.69 2.13 4.66
C SER A 101 -19.75 3.28 4.24
N ASN A 102 -20.11 4.52 4.59
CA ASN A 102 -19.32 5.70 4.17
C ASN A 102 -17.88 5.66 4.68
N ASP A 103 -17.67 5.19 5.91
CA ASP A 103 -16.37 5.02 6.58
C ASP A 103 -15.78 3.61 6.41
N GLY A 104 -16.50 2.68 5.76
CA GLY A 104 -16.11 1.28 5.66
C GLY A 104 -16.25 0.45 6.93
N SER A 105 -16.82 0.98 8.02
CA SER A 105 -16.99 0.25 9.29
C SER A 105 -17.95 -0.95 9.17
N ILE A 106 -18.92 -0.89 8.24
CA ILE A 106 -19.87 -1.96 7.93
C ILE A 106 -19.73 -2.36 6.46
N ILE A 107 -19.59 -3.64 6.20
CA ILE A 107 -19.61 -4.24 4.85
C ILE A 107 -20.80 -5.17 4.75
N VAL A 108 -21.46 -5.26 3.59
CA VAL A 108 -22.66 -6.10 3.41
C VAL A 108 -22.59 -7.02 2.20
N GLY A 109 -23.28 -8.15 2.30
CA GLY A 109 -23.40 -9.08 1.19
C GLY A 109 -24.14 -10.38 1.52
N SER A 110 -23.57 -11.52 1.13
CA SER A 110 -24.18 -12.84 1.39
C SER A 110 -23.15 -13.94 1.59
N SER A 111 -23.46 -14.92 2.43
CA SER A 111 -22.65 -16.13 2.62
C SER A 111 -23.53 -17.39 2.65
N VAL A 112 -23.01 -18.52 2.19
CA VAL A 112 -23.70 -19.82 2.24
C VAL A 112 -23.37 -20.50 3.56
N ASP A 113 -24.39 -20.74 4.37
CA ASP A 113 -24.28 -21.42 5.65
C ASP A 113 -24.01 -22.91 5.45
N SER A 114 -22.88 -23.39 5.96
CA SER A 114 -22.40 -24.78 5.74
C SER A 114 -23.23 -25.87 6.43
N LEU A 115 -24.08 -25.51 7.40
CA LEU A 115 -24.94 -26.47 8.11
C LEU A 115 -26.32 -26.61 7.46
N SER A 116 -26.87 -25.50 6.96
CA SER A 116 -28.23 -25.43 6.39
C SER A 116 -28.27 -25.36 4.87
N GLY A 117 -27.15 -25.08 4.21
CA GLY A 117 -27.07 -24.86 2.76
C GLY A 117 -27.73 -23.56 2.27
N LYS A 118 -28.28 -22.74 3.17
CA LYS A 118 -29.00 -21.50 2.82
C LYS A 118 -28.03 -20.37 2.47
N GLN A 119 -28.31 -19.65 1.39
CA GLN A 119 -27.66 -18.37 1.11
C GLN A 119 -28.28 -17.31 2.02
N THR A 120 -27.47 -16.78 2.93
CA THR A 120 -27.89 -15.88 4.01
C THR A 120 -27.33 -14.48 3.73
N ALA A 121 -28.15 -13.44 3.88
CA ALA A 121 -27.66 -12.07 3.88
C ALA A 121 -26.83 -11.83 5.14
N VAL A 122 -25.70 -11.13 5.01
CA VAL A 122 -24.77 -10.91 6.12
C VAL A 122 -24.21 -9.50 6.08
N SER A 123 -23.81 -9.00 7.26
CA SER A 123 -22.88 -7.88 7.38
C SER A 123 -21.57 -8.36 8.03
N TRP A 124 -20.53 -7.55 7.83
CA TRP A 124 -19.27 -7.64 8.54
C TRP A 124 -18.96 -6.31 9.21
N ASP A 125 -18.40 -6.39 10.42
CA ASP A 125 -17.86 -5.26 11.16
C ASP A 125 -16.54 -5.67 11.86
N GLY A 126 -15.98 -4.79 12.70
CA GLY A 126 -14.76 -5.05 13.46
C GLY A 126 -14.85 -6.20 14.50
N THR A 127 -16.03 -6.80 14.71
CA THR A 127 -16.25 -7.94 15.60
C THR A 127 -16.44 -9.27 14.87
N GLY A 128 -16.81 -9.25 13.59
CA GLY A 128 -16.92 -10.45 12.76
C GLY A 128 -18.03 -10.40 11.71
N ILE A 129 -18.64 -11.57 11.45
CA ILE A 129 -19.75 -11.75 10.50
C ILE A 129 -21.08 -11.91 11.26
N HIS A 130 -22.10 -11.15 10.86
CA HIS A 130 -23.44 -11.17 11.45
C HIS A 130 -24.46 -11.69 10.45
N LYS A 131 -25.34 -12.59 10.88
CA LYS A 131 -26.41 -13.16 10.03
C LYS A 131 -27.66 -12.29 10.08
N MET A 132 -28.26 -12.04 8.93
CA MET A 132 -29.54 -11.34 8.80
C MET A 132 -30.72 -12.32 8.79
N SER A 133 -31.89 -11.88 9.23
CA SER A 133 -33.12 -12.69 9.26
C SER A 133 -33.65 -13.00 7.86
N PHE A 134 -34.28 -14.16 7.68
CA PHE A 134 -35.02 -14.51 6.45
C PHE A 134 -36.47 -13.99 6.50
N LEU A 135 -37.03 -13.64 5.34
CA LEU A 135 -38.43 -13.21 5.25
C LEU A 135 -39.36 -14.42 5.44
N ASN A 136 -40.20 -14.38 6.47
CA ASN A 136 -41.21 -15.39 6.78
C ASN A 136 -40.69 -16.86 6.74
N ASN A 137 -39.50 -17.11 7.28
CA ASN A 137 -38.79 -18.41 7.27
C ASN A 137 -38.34 -18.92 5.88
N GLY A 138 -38.09 -18.00 4.93
CA GLY A 138 -37.45 -18.28 3.65
C GLY A 138 -36.08 -18.98 3.74
N THR A 139 -35.48 -19.22 2.58
CA THR A 139 -34.24 -20.01 2.39
C THR A 139 -33.13 -19.25 1.67
N TYR A 140 -33.43 -18.06 1.15
CA TYR A 140 -32.55 -17.21 0.37
C TYR A 140 -32.65 -15.76 0.84
N ALA A 141 -31.51 -15.12 1.08
CA ALA A 141 -31.39 -13.69 1.31
C ALA A 141 -30.03 -13.17 0.82
N LYS A 142 -30.01 -11.94 0.27
CA LYS A 142 -28.79 -11.26 -0.16
C LYS A 142 -28.88 -9.75 0.12
N ALA A 143 -27.93 -9.21 0.87
CA ALA A 143 -27.73 -7.77 1.00
C ALA A 143 -26.94 -7.22 -0.20
N GLN A 144 -27.31 -6.03 -0.67
CA GLN A 144 -26.77 -5.40 -1.88
C GLN A 144 -26.23 -3.99 -1.60
N GLY A 145 -26.92 -3.20 -0.78
CA GLY A 145 -26.53 -1.83 -0.41
C GLY A 145 -26.66 -1.58 1.10
N VAL A 146 -26.02 -0.51 1.59
CA VAL A 146 -26.00 -0.12 3.01
C VAL A 146 -25.95 1.40 3.14
N SER A 147 -26.61 1.95 4.16
CA SER A 147 -26.63 3.39 4.47
C SER A 147 -25.24 3.88 4.90
N ALA A 148 -25.05 5.20 4.91
CA ALA A 148 -23.74 5.79 5.20
C ALA A 148 -23.23 5.48 6.61
N ASP A 149 -24.14 5.33 7.56
CA ASP A 149 -23.94 5.00 8.98
C ASP A 149 -24.02 3.49 9.28
N GLY A 150 -24.31 2.65 8.28
CA GLY A 150 -24.49 1.21 8.47
C GLY A 150 -25.79 0.76 9.15
N SER A 151 -26.72 1.67 9.49
CA SER A 151 -27.93 1.36 10.26
C SER A 151 -29.03 0.67 9.45
N VAL A 152 -29.08 0.90 8.13
CA VAL A 152 -30.05 0.31 7.19
C VAL A 152 -29.31 -0.41 6.07
N ILE A 153 -29.67 -1.68 5.86
CA ILE A 153 -29.12 -2.55 4.82
C ILE A 153 -30.26 -2.90 3.86
N ALA A 154 -30.04 -2.77 2.55
CA ALA A 154 -31.04 -3.06 1.52
C ALA A 154 -30.64 -4.27 0.67
N GLY A 155 -31.64 -5.06 0.22
CA GLY A 155 -31.41 -6.20 -0.65
C GLY A 155 -32.67 -6.96 -1.03
N SER A 156 -32.55 -8.27 -1.20
CA SER A 156 -33.69 -9.17 -1.48
C SER A 156 -33.68 -10.42 -0.62
N ALA A 157 -34.87 -10.96 -0.36
CA ALA A 157 -35.06 -12.27 0.26
C ALA A 157 -36.28 -12.96 -0.36
N ASN A 158 -36.26 -14.29 -0.42
CA ASN A 158 -37.45 -15.03 -0.82
C ASN A 158 -38.44 -15.08 0.35
N ASP A 159 -39.69 -14.74 0.08
CA ASP A 159 -40.76 -14.82 1.07
C ASP A 159 -41.20 -16.27 1.27
N GLY A 160 -41.03 -16.79 2.50
CA GLY A 160 -41.47 -18.14 2.85
C GLY A 160 -42.98 -18.40 2.81
N LEU A 161 -43.83 -17.35 2.72
CA LEU A 161 -45.29 -17.50 2.56
C LEU A 161 -45.74 -17.55 1.10
N THR A 162 -45.17 -16.70 0.24
CA THR A 162 -45.61 -16.56 -1.17
C THR A 162 -44.69 -17.26 -2.17
N GLY A 163 -43.42 -17.50 -1.82
CA GLY A 163 -42.37 -18.00 -2.71
C GLY A 163 -41.71 -16.91 -3.56
N ASN A 164 -42.17 -15.66 -3.48
CA ASN A 164 -41.70 -14.54 -4.30
C ASN A 164 -40.37 -13.94 -3.77
N ASP A 165 -39.46 -13.58 -4.67
CA ASP A 165 -38.33 -12.70 -4.32
C ASP A 165 -38.85 -11.30 -4.00
N THR A 166 -38.50 -10.79 -2.84
CA THR A 166 -39.05 -9.55 -2.30
C THR A 166 -37.94 -8.60 -1.89
N ALA A 167 -38.06 -7.33 -2.27
CA ALA A 167 -37.20 -6.24 -1.83
C ALA A 167 -37.39 -6.04 -0.32
N VAL A 168 -36.28 -5.98 0.41
CA VAL A 168 -36.28 -5.95 1.88
C VAL A 168 -35.23 -5.00 2.41
N THR A 169 -35.47 -4.48 3.61
CA THR A 169 -34.46 -3.85 4.45
C THR A 169 -34.17 -4.70 5.68
N TRP A 170 -32.95 -4.59 6.18
CA TRP A 170 -32.56 -5.03 7.52
C TRP A 170 -32.03 -3.85 8.33
N ASN A 171 -32.31 -3.85 9.63
CA ASN A 171 -31.63 -2.93 10.55
C ASN A 171 -30.31 -3.54 11.07
N SER A 172 -29.54 -2.77 11.83
CA SER A 172 -28.28 -3.23 12.46
C SER A 172 -28.40 -4.44 13.41
N ALA A 173 -29.61 -4.77 13.89
CA ALA A 173 -29.87 -5.99 14.67
C ALA A 173 -30.23 -7.21 13.81
N GLY A 174 -30.23 -7.07 12.48
CA GLY A 174 -30.59 -8.12 11.52
C GLY A 174 -32.08 -8.39 11.40
N ASN A 175 -32.96 -7.53 11.93
CA ASN A 175 -34.40 -7.64 11.79
C ASN A 175 -34.82 -7.22 10.37
N ILE A 176 -35.60 -8.06 9.70
CA ILE A 176 -36.03 -7.87 8.31
C ILE A 176 -37.37 -7.11 8.22
N THR A 177 -37.50 -6.24 7.23
CA THR A 177 -38.75 -5.57 6.83
C THR A 177 -38.97 -5.74 5.33
N SER A 178 -40.19 -6.12 4.94
CA SER A 178 -40.60 -6.20 3.53
C SER A 178 -40.96 -4.82 2.98
N LEU A 179 -40.47 -4.51 1.78
CA LEU A 179 -40.82 -3.31 1.02
C LEU A 179 -41.99 -3.55 0.03
N GLY A 180 -42.42 -4.81 -0.13
CA GLY A 180 -43.53 -5.18 -1.00
C GLY A 180 -43.22 -5.16 -2.50
N GLN A 181 -44.28 -5.25 -3.30
CA GLN A 181 -44.25 -5.46 -4.75
C GLN A 181 -44.87 -4.28 -5.51
N LEU A 182 -44.56 -4.13 -6.81
CA LEU A 182 -45.12 -3.10 -7.67
C LEU A 182 -46.36 -3.62 -8.42
N SER A 183 -47.52 -2.99 -8.20
CA SER A 183 -48.78 -3.31 -8.89
C SER A 183 -49.15 -4.80 -8.86
N ASP A 184 -48.96 -5.48 -7.73
CA ASP A 184 -49.14 -6.93 -7.54
C ASP A 184 -48.23 -7.84 -8.41
N GLY A 185 -47.06 -7.33 -8.81
CA GLY A 185 -46.02 -8.12 -9.50
C GLY A 185 -45.42 -9.25 -8.66
N SER A 186 -44.80 -10.23 -9.32
CA SER A 186 -44.31 -11.46 -8.67
C SER A 186 -42.94 -11.34 -8.00
N HIS A 187 -42.19 -10.26 -8.23
CA HIS A 187 -40.88 -10.09 -7.60
C HIS A 187 -40.39 -8.63 -7.55
N SER A 188 -39.55 -8.36 -6.55
CA SER A 188 -38.88 -7.08 -6.34
C SER A 188 -37.49 -7.28 -5.74
N PHE A 189 -36.57 -6.37 -6.08
CA PHE A 189 -35.18 -6.39 -5.64
C PHE A 189 -34.75 -4.97 -5.26
N ALA A 190 -34.21 -4.78 -4.05
CA ALA A 190 -33.49 -3.56 -3.72
C ALA A 190 -31.99 -3.73 -4.02
N LEU A 191 -31.38 -2.68 -4.59
CA LEU A 191 -29.98 -2.67 -5.02
C LEU A 191 -29.17 -1.54 -4.35
N GLY A 192 -29.78 -0.40 -4.04
CA GLY A 192 -29.14 0.75 -3.41
C GLY A 192 -30.01 1.44 -2.37
N VAL A 193 -29.42 2.27 -1.53
CA VAL A 193 -30.08 2.99 -0.42
C VAL A 193 -29.40 4.34 -0.16
N SER A 194 -30.18 5.35 0.23
CA SER A 194 -29.69 6.69 0.58
C SER A 194 -28.84 6.69 1.86
N ALA A 195 -28.09 7.77 2.10
CA ALA A 195 -27.16 7.85 3.22
C ALA A 195 -27.84 7.74 4.59
N ASP A 196 -29.10 8.18 4.68
CA ASP A 196 -29.97 8.16 5.86
C ASP A 196 -30.91 6.95 5.94
N GLY A 197 -30.86 6.03 4.96
CA GLY A 197 -31.74 4.87 4.90
C GLY A 197 -33.19 5.14 4.48
N GLN A 198 -33.61 6.39 4.22
CA GLN A 198 -35.00 6.72 3.93
C GLN A 198 -35.46 6.36 2.52
N VAL A 199 -34.56 6.34 1.52
CA VAL A 199 -34.88 6.02 0.12
C VAL A 199 -34.11 4.78 -0.31
N VAL A 200 -34.84 3.70 -0.58
CA VAL A 200 -34.32 2.45 -1.15
C VAL A 200 -34.68 2.40 -2.63
N VAL A 201 -33.76 1.92 -3.48
CA VAL A 201 -33.95 1.84 -4.94
C VAL A 201 -33.59 0.47 -5.49
N GLY A 202 -34.21 0.11 -6.61
CA GLY A 202 -33.97 -1.14 -7.31
C GLY A 202 -34.92 -1.33 -8.48
N TYR A 203 -35.52 -2.51 -8.59
CA TYR A 203 -36.52 -2.81 -9.60
C TYR A 203 -37.56 -3.81 -9.09
N ALA A 204 -38.73 -3.81 -9.74
CA ALA A 204 -39.80 -4.77 -9.48
C ALA A 204 -40.52 -5.09 -10.78
N GLN A 205 -41.06 -6.31 -10.89
CA GLN A 205 -42.00 -6.63 -11.95
C GLN A 205 -43.24 -5.75 -11.79
N ASN A 206 -43.69 -5.12 -12.87
CA ASN A 206 -44.94 -4.37 -12.84
C ASN A 206 -46.12 -5.31 -13.10
N GLY A 207 -46.90 -5.70 -12.08
CA GLY A 207 -48.04 -6.60 -12.31
C GLY A 207 -49.11 -6.06 -13.29
N ALA A 208 -49.11 -4.75 -13.57
CA ALA A 208 -49.98 -4.13 -14.58
C ALA A 208 -49.44 -4.11 -16.02
N LYS A 209 -48.15 -4.45 -16.26
CA LYS A 209 -47.50 -4.47 -17.60
C LYS A 209 -46.32 -5.45 -17.62
N ALA A 210 -46.16 -6.24 -18.69
CA ALA A 210 -44.97 -7.08 -18.84
C ALA A 210 -43.67 -6.25 -18.83
N GLY A 211 -42.79 -6.49 -17.86
CA GLY A 211 -41.46 -5.87 -17.74
C GLY A 211 -41.06 -5.54 -16.29
N ASP A 212 -39.75 -5.46 -16.07
CA ASP A 212 -39.15 -4.96 -14.83
C ASP A 212 -39.01 -3.44 -14.90
N ILE A 213 -39.42 -2.75 -13.83
CA ILE A 213 -39.45 -1.30 -13.78
C ILE A 213 -38.61 -0.81 -12.61
N ALA A 214 -37.78 0.20 -12.87
CA ALA A 214 -36.99 0.90 -11.87
C ALA A 214 -37.93 1.44 -10.80
N THR A 215 -37.70 1.03 -9.56
CA THR A 215 -38.63 1.22 -8.45
C THR A 215 -37.87 1.82 -7.27
N ARG A 216 -38.55 2.72 -6.53
CA ARG A 216 -38.09 3.19 -5.23
C ARG A 216 -39.10 2.85 -4.13
N TRP A 217 -38.61 2.87 -2.90
CA TRP A 217 -39.41 2.80 -1.69
C TRP A 217 -38.94 3.91 -0.75
N VAL A 218 -39.87 4.76 -0.31
CA VAL A 218 -39.59 5.89 0.58
C VAL A 218 -40.17 5.58 1.95
N ASN A 219 -39.37 5.64 3.00
CA ASN A 219 -39.76 5.40 4.40
C ASN A 219 -40.49 4.05 4.62
N ASN A 220 -40.01 2.98 3.97
CA ASN A 220 -40.65 1.66 3.92
C ASN A 220 -42.12 1.69 3.46
N GLY A 221 -42.51 2.70 2.66
CA GLY A 221 -43.80 2.81 2.00
C GLY A 221 -43.95 1.86 0.81
N SER A 222 -45.06 2.00 0.09
CA SER A 222 -45.36 1.21 -1.11
C SER A 222 -44.33 1.41 -2.23
N ALA A 223 -44.20 0.42 -3.11
CA ALA A 223 -43.36 0.48 -4.30
C ALA A 223 -43.80 1.60 -5.26
N GLU A 224 -42.90 2.53 -5.57
CA GLU A 224 -43.14 3.65 -6.49
C GLU A 224 -42.34 3.47 -7.78
N SER A 225 -43.03 3.43 -8.92
CA SER A 225 -42.41 3.35 -10.26
C SER A 225 -41.70 4.65 -10.64
N LEU A 226 -40.47 4.53 -11.15
CA LEU A 226 -39.69 5.64 -11.70
C LEU A 226 -39.91 5.83 -13.22
N GLY A 227 -40.67 4.93 -13.86
CA GLY A 227 -40.94 4.94 -15.30
C GLY A 227 -39.86 4.25 -16.16
N THR A 228 -39.88 4.53 -17.46
CA THR A 228 -38.91 4.05 -18.46
C THR A 228 -38.37 5.22 -19.27
N LEU A 229 -37.25 5.02 -19.98
CA LEU A 229 -36.78 5.98 -20.98
C LEU A 229 -37.73 6.01 -22.19
N ALA A 230 -37.66 7.07 -22.97
CA ALA A 230 -38.47 7.22 -24.19
C ALA A 230 -38.20 6.06 -25.17
N GLY A 231 -39.27 5.36 -25.58
CA GLY A 231 -39.20 4.16 -26.43
C GLY A 231 -38.90 2.85 -25.70
N GLY A 232 -38.51 2.90 -24.41
CA GLY A 232 -38.18 1.73 -23.61
C GLY A 232 -39.37 1.09 -22.88
N ILE A 233 -39.23 -0.20 -22.55
CA ILE A 233 -40.25 -0.99 -21.83
C ILE A 233 -39.77 -1.49 -20.46
N GLY A 234 -38.47 -1.66 -20.24
CA GLY A 234 -37.87 -2.01 -18.97
C GLY A 234 -36.90 -0.96 -18.42
N SER A 235 -36.69 -0.97 -17.10
CA SER A 235 -35.71 -0.14 -16.41
C SER A 235 -35.30 -0.75 -15.07
N GLN A 236 -34.10 -0.43 -14.59
CA GLN A 236 -33.61 -0.84 -13.27
C GLN A 236 -32.81 0.30 -12.62
N ALA A 237 -33.17 0.71 -11.40
CA ALA A 237 -32.32 1.60 -10.61
C ALA A 237 -31.21 0.78 -9.92
N LYS A 238 -29.98 1.26 -10.00
CA LYS A 238 -28.79 0.61 -9.41
C LYS A 238 -28.32 1.33 -8.14
N ALA A 239 -28.28 2.67 -8.19
CA ALA A 239 -27.78 3.51 -7.11
C ALA A 239 -28.62 4.79 -6.92
N VAL A 240 -28.48 5.39 -5.75
CA VAL A 240 -29.14 6.62 -5.32
C VAL A 240 -28.14 7.47 -4.54
N ASN A 241 -28.25 8.80 -4.66
CA ASN A 241 -27.36 9.71 -3.95
C ASN A 241 -27.76 9.85 -2.46
N ALA A 242 -27.01 10.64 -1.68
CA ALA A 242 -27.11 10.65 -0.22
C ALA A 242 -28.48 11.12 0.31
N ASP A 243 -29.14 12.06 -0.36
CA ASP A 243 -30.44 12.63 0.06
C ASP A 243 -31.65 12.03 -0.69
N GLY A 244 -31.43 11.03 -1.55
CA GLY A 244 -32.50 10.38 -2.30
C GLY A 244 -33.05 11.13 -3.52
N THR A 245 -32.51 12.30 -3.86
CA THR A 245 -33.07 13.17 -4.93
C THR A 245 -32.68 12.76 -6.36
N TYR A 246 -31.54 12.08 -6.51
CA TYR A 246 -31.01 11.57 -7.77
C TYR A 246 -30.87 10.05 -7.73
N ILE A 247 -31.50 9.37 -8.69
CA ILE A 247 -31.47 7.91 -8.84
C ILE A 247 -30.88 7.58 -10.21
N VAL A 248 -29.94 6.63 -10.28
CA VAL A 248 -29.31 6.20 -11.54
C VAL A 248 -29.45 4.72 -11.78
N GLY A 249 -29.31 4.32 -13.04
CA GLY A 249 -29.33 2.92 -13.44
C GLY A 249 -29.29 2.75 -14.95
N MET A 250 -30.03 1.76 -15.45
CA MET A 250 -30.10 1.40 -16.87
C MET A 250 -31.54 1.14 -17.31
N GLY A 251 -31.86 1.38 -18.57
CA GLY A 251 -33.12 0.96 -19.19
C GLY A 251 -33.01 0.84 -20.70
N ASP A 252 -34.01 0.22 -21.33
CA ASP A 252 -34.13 0.24 -22.79
C ASP A 252 -34.50 1.67 -23.24
N SER A 253 -34.10 2.10 -24.43
CA SER A 253 -34.52 3.39 -25.01
C SER A 253 -34.65 3.32 -26.53
N SER A 254 -35.11 4.40 -27.15
CA SER A 254 -35.08 4.54 -28.62
C SER A 254 -33.66 4.71 -29.20
N VAL A 255 -32.63 4.81 -28.36
CA VAL A 255 -31.22 5.01 -28.75
C VAL A 255 -30.39 3.73 -28.54
N SER A 256 -30.68 2.94 -27.50
CA SER A 256 -29.99 1.68 -27.21
C SER A 256 -30.91 0.67 -26.50
N SER A 257 -30.60 -0.62 -26.62
CA SER A 257 -31.16 -1.67 -25.77
C SER A 257 -30.68 -1.61 -24.31
N THR A 258 -29.69 -0.78 -23.98
CA THR A 258 -29.25 -0.52 -22.61
C THR A 258 -28.59 0.86 -22.57
N GLU A 259 -29.33 1.85 -22.09
CA GLU A 259 -28.85 3.22 -21.88
C GLU A 259 -28.87 3.56 -20.37
N ALA A 260 -27.78 4.16 -19.90
CA ALA A 260 -27.65 4.67 -18.55
C ALA A 260 -28.61 5.85 -18.36
N PHE A 261 -29.29 5.92 -17.22
CA PHE A 261 -30.19 7.03 -16.90
C PHE A 261 -29.82 7.74 -15.60
N ILE A 262 -30.26 8.99 -15.49
CA ILE A 262 -30.49 9.70 -14.23
C ILE A 262 -31.97 10.09 -14.13
N TRP A 263 -32.53 9.93 -12.94
CA TRP A 263 -33.92 10.22 -12.64
C TRP A 263 -33.98 11.23 -11.49
N THR A 264 -34.93 12.17 -11.57
CA THR A 264 -35.33 13.04 -10.45
C THR A 264 -36.85 13.19 -10.40
N GLN A 265 -37.42 13.52 -9.24
CA GLN A 265 -38.88 13.71 -9.10
C GLN A 265 -39.42 14.85 -9.98
N ALA A 266 -38.59 15.85 -10.28
CA ALA A 266 -38.97 17.00 -11.11
C ALA A 266 -38.87 16.71 -12.62
N SER A 267 -37.94 15.84 -13.04
CA SER A 267 -37.64 15.62 -14.47
C SER A 267 -38.09 14.27 -15.03
N GLY A 268 -38.46 13.31 -14.17
CA GLY A 268 -38.55 11.91 -14.56
C GLY A 268 -37.18 11.35 -15.01
N MET A 269 -37.23 10.22 -15.70
CA MET A 269 -36.06 9.51 -16.21
C MET A 269 -35.49 10.19 -17.47
N LYS A 270 -34.18 10.46 -17.46
CA LYS A 270 -33.42 11.02 -18.59
C LYS A 270 -32.22 10.15 -18.90
N GLY A 271 -32.01 9.84 -20.18
CA GLY A 271 -30.83 9.13 -20.66
C GLY A 271 -29.57 9.99 -20.50
N LEU A 272 -28.45 9.33 -20.14
CA LEU A 272 -27.11 9.93 -20.07
C LEU A 272 -26.38 9.81 -21.42
N GLY A 273 -26.97 9.14 -22.41
CA GLY A 273 -26.36 8.84 -23.70
C GLY A 273 -25.37 7.68 -23.66
N LEU A 274 -24.54 7.63 -24.69
CA LEU A 274 -23.52 6.61 -24.93
C LEU A 274 -22.15 7.30 -25.09
N LEU A 275 -21.06 6.54 -24.95
CA LEU A 275 -19.76 6.99 -25.44
C LEU A 275 -19.79 7.14 -26.98
N SER A 276 -18.88 7.94 -27.52
CA SER A 276 -18.77 8.16 -28.97
C SER A 276 -18.59 6.84 -29.74
N ASN A 277 -19.58 6.50 -30.57
CA ASN A 277 -19.69 5.25 -31.33
C ASN A 277 -19.83 3.96 -30.46
N GLY A 278 -20.18 4.11 -29.18
CA GLY A 278 -20.68 3.00 -28.36
C GLY A 278 -22.12 2.64 -28.73
N THR A 279 -22.57 1.51 -28.21
CA THR A 279 -23.91 0.94 -28.35
C THR A 279 -24.62 0.69 -27.01
N LEU A 280 -23.92 0.78 -25.88
CA LEU A 280 -24.42 0.46 -24.54
C LEU A 280 -23.87 1.42 -23.47
N SER A 281 -24.69 1.73 -22.46
CA SER A 281 -24.25 2.31 -21.19
C SER A 281 -25.12 1.84 -20.01
N SER A 282 -24.53 1.60 -18.85
CA SER A 282 -25.22 1.30 -17.58
C SER A 282 -24.56 2.04 -16.44
N ALA A 283 -25.32 2.87 -15.70
CA ALA A 283 -24.82 3.55 -14.50
C ALA A 283 -24.92 2.62 -13.29
N GLU A 284 -23.80 2.41 -12.60
CA GLU A 284 -23.70 1.52 -11.43
C GLU A 284 -23.53 2.30 -10.11
N GLY A 285 -22.97 3.53 -10.15
CA GLY A 285 -22.72 4.34 -8.95
C GLY A 285 -22.93 5.85 -9.16
N ILE A 286 -23.21 6.56 -8.07
CA ILE A 286 -23.42 8.02 -8.04
C ILE A 286 -22.81 8.63 -6.77
N SER A 287 -22.19 9.82 -6.88
CA SER A 287 -21.63 10.55 -5.74
C SER A 287 -22.73 11.03 -4.78
N ALA A 288 -22.38 11.34 -3.52
CA ALA A 288 -23.35 11.69 -2.49
C ALA A 288 -24.20 12.92 -2.86
N ASN A 289 -23.60 13.91 -3.53
CA ASN A 289 -24.28 15.10 -4.01
C ASN A 289 -25.01 14.91 -5.36
N GLY A 290 -24.85 13.78 -6.06
CA GLY A 290 -25.45 13.54 -7.37
C GLY A 290 -24.72 14.15 -8.58
N ALA A 291 -23.53 14.74 -8.39
CA ALA A 291 -22.79 15.41 -9.46
C ALA A 291 -22.02 14.48 -10.41
N VAL A 292 -21.62 13.31 -9.92
CA VAL A 292 -20.78 12.35 -10.65
C VAL A 292 -21.51 11.02 -10.72
N VAL A 293 -21.64 10.48 -11.93
CA VAL A 293 -22.18 9.15 -12.18
C VAL A 293 -21.09 8.30 -12.81
N VAL A 294 -20.97 7.04 -12.39
CA VAL A 294 -20.01 6.09 -12.95
C VAL A 294 -20.70 4.80 -13.37
N GLY A 295 -20.09 4.08 -14.30
CA GLY A 295 -20.66 2.83 -14.78
C GLY A 295 -19.81 2.14 -15.84
N VAL A 296 -20.47 1.30 -16.63
CA VAL A 296 -19.90 0.60 -17.79
C VAL A 296 -20.54 1.12 -19.08
N ALA A 297 -19.72 1.29 -20.11
CA ALA A 297 -20.14 1.57 -21.47
C ALA A 297 -19.26 0.79 -22.45
N ASP A 298 -19.57 0.84 -23.74
CA ASP A 298 -18.70 0.33 -24.80
C ASP A 298 -18.25 1.46 -25.74
N THR A 299 -17.30 1.13 -26.61
CA THR A 299 -16.80 1.99 -27.68
C THR A 299 -16.75 1.20 -28.99
N THR A 300 -16.32 1.84 -30.09
CA THR A 300 -16.21 1.24 -31.43
C THR A 300 -15.69 -0.21 -31.39
N GLY A 301 -16.50 -1.16 -31.88
CA GLY A 301 -16.15 -2.58 -31.87
C GLY A 301 -16.54 -3.34 -30.60
N ALA A 302 -17.44 -2.79 -29.78
CA ALA A 302 -17.92 -3.36 -28.51
C ALA A 302 -16.79 -3.55 -27.47
N VAL A 303 -15.79 -2.66 -27.49
CA VAL A 303 -14.74 -2.64 -26.46
C VAL A 303 -15.30 -1.98 -25.21
N VAL A 304 -15.50 -2.80 -24.17
CA VAL A 304 -16.06 -2.40 -22.87
C VAL A 304 -15.08 -1.51 -22.11
N THR A 305 -15.58 -0.43 -21.50
CA THR A 305 -14.79 0.48 -20.67
C THR A 305 -15.62 1.12 -19.56
N GLY A 306 -14.99 1.44 -18.43
CA GLY A 306 -15.61 2.25 -17.41
C GLY A 306 -15.84 3.67 -17.92
N PHE A 307 -16.97 4.26 -17.55
CA PHE A 307 -17.22 5.68 -17.79
C PHE A 307 -17.33 6.48 -16.48
N ARG A 308 -17.05 7.78 -16.59
CA ARG A 308 -17.44 8.81 -15.64
C ARG A 308 -18.28 9.85 -16.39
N TRP A 309 -19.39 10.27 -15.80
CA TRP A 309 -20.29 11.27 -16.35
C TRP A 309 -20.45 12.43 -15.38
N THR A 310 -20.48 13.65 -15.93
CA THR A 310 -20.95 14.85 -15.22
C THR A 310 -21.88 15.66 -16.12
N ALA A 311 -22.71 16.52 -15.53
CA ALA A 311 -23.57 17.42 -16.29
C ALA A 311 -22.79 18.44 -17.16
N GLY A 312 -21.52 18.71 -16.83
CA GLY A 312 -20.67 19.66 -17.58
C GLY A 312 -19.88 19.02 -18.72
N THR A 313 -19.46 17.76 -18.57
CA THR A 313 -18.60 17.07 -19.55
C THR A 313 -19.31 15.99 -20.37
N GLY A 314 -20.52 15.57 -19.97
CA GLY A 314 -21.18 14.41 -20.55
C GLY A 314 -20.49 13.10 -20.15
N MET A 315 -20.65 12.05 -20.96
CA MET A 315 -20.06 10.73 -20.71
C MET A 315 -18.63 10.67 -21.26
N GLN A 316 -17.67 10.29 -20.43
CA GLN A 316 -16.25 10.17 -20.76
C GLN A 316 -15.72 8.81 -20.31
N SER A 317 -14.76 8.23 -21.04
CA SER A 317 -14.09 7.02 -20.53
C SER A 317 -13.23 7.36 -19.31
N LEU A 318 -12.98 6.39 -18.43
CA LEU A 318 -12.09 6.63 -17.27
C LEU A 318 -10.70 7.10 -17.70
N VAL A 319 -10.16 6.58 -18.82
CA VAL A 319 -8.85 7.00 -19.34
C VAL A 319 -8.87 8.47 -19.76
N GLN A 320 -9.94 8.92 -20.44
CA GLN A 320 -10.10 10.33 -20.80
C GLN A 320 -10.20 11.22 -19.55
N TRP A 321 -11.03 10.84 -18.58
CA TRP A 321 -11.17 11.59 -17.32
C TRP A 321 -9.83 11.73 -16.58
N LEU A 322 -9.03 10.65 -16.50
CA LEU A 322 -7.71 10.67 -15.87
C LEU A 322 -6.75 11.60 -16.64
N GLN A 323 -6.75 11.55 -17.98
CA GLN A 323 -5.93 12.41 -18.84
C GLN A 323 -6.31 13.89 -18.79
N GLU A 324 -7.59 14.22 -18.56
CA GLU A 324 -8.05 15.60 -18.38
C GLU A 324 -7.67 16.18 -17.01
N ASN A 325 -7.48 15.34 -15.99
CA ASN A 325 -7.02 15.76 -14.66
C ASN A 325 -5.49 15.78 -14.53
N ASP A 326 -4.79 14.90 -15.28
CA ASP A 326 -3.34 14.92 -15.43
C ASP A 326 -2.96 14.58 -16.89
N PRO A 327 -2.59 15.58 -17.72
CA PRO A 327 -2.17 15.36 -19.11
C PRO A 327 -0.90 14.53 -19.29
N SER A 328 -0.16 14.24 -18.22
CA SER A 328 1.00 13.32 -18.24
C SER A 328 0.59 11.86 -18.00
N TYR A 329 -0.63 11.59 -17.53
CA TYR A 329 -1.14 10.24 -17.35
C TYR A 329 -1.29 9.53 -18.71
N ASN A 330 -0.71 8.34 -18.80
CA ASN A 330 -0.87 7.46 -19.93
C ASN A 330 -1.12 6.03 -19.45
N LEU A 331 -2.30 5.48 -19.77
CA LEU A 331 -2.56 4.08 -19.52
C LEU A 331 -1.68 3.23 -20.45
N LEU A 332 -0.88 2.35 -19.87
CA LEU A 332 0.15 1.63 -20.58
C LEU A 332 -0.45 0.58 -21.54
N PRO A 333 0.21 0.29 -22.69
CA PRO A 333 -0.28 -0.72 -23.63
C PRO A 333 -0.49 -2.09 -22.97
N GLY A 334 -1.65 -2.71 -23.22
CA GLY A 334 -2.05 -3.97 -22.60
C GLY A 334 -2.76 -3.84 -21.25
N ASN A 335 -2.95 -2.61 -20.75
CA ASN A 335 -3.80 -2.31 -19.60
C ASN A 335 -5.13 -1.67 -20.05
N SER A 336 -6.20 -1.95 -19.31
CA SER A 336 -7.55 -1.41 -19.53
C SER A 336 -8.28 -1.14 -18.21
N LEU A 337 -9.25 -0.24 -18.24
CA LEU A 337 -10.16 0.07 -17.13
C LEU A 337 -11.58 -0.22 -17.63
N ASP A 338 -12.03 -1.46 -17.41
CA ASP A 338 -13.13 -2.08 -18.16
C ASP A 338 -14.51 -1.72 -17.59
N THR A 339 -14.63 -1.52 -16.27
CA THR A 339 -15.89 -1.15 -15.62
C THR A 339 -15.64 -0.22 -14.44
N ALA A 340 -16.55 0.72 -14.20
CA ALA A 340 -16.67 1.41 -12.91
C ALA A 340 -17.93 0.90 -12.19
N THR A 341 -17.78 0.46 -10.95
CA THR A 341 -18.82 -0.23 -10.16
C THR A 341 -19.28 0.58 -8.96
N ALA A 342 -18.42 1.43 -8.42
CA ALA A 342 -18.74 2.35 -7.33
C ALA A 342 -17.90 3.63 -7.43
N VAL A 343 -18.35 4.69 -6.75
CA VAL A 343 -17.68 5.99 -6.66
C VAL A 343 -17.78 6.49 -5.22
N SER A 344 -16.77 7.22 -4.75
CA SER A 344 -16.81 7.89 -3.44
C SER A 344 -17.88 8.98 -3.38
N ALA A 345 -18.26 9.35 -2.15
CA ALA A 345 -19.23 10.39 -1.84
C ALA A 345 -18.86 11.75 -2.48
N ASP A 346 -17.57 12.05 -2.59
CA ASP A 346 -17.03 13.28 -3.18
C ASP A 346 -16.87 13.22 -4.72
N GLY A 347 -17.03 12.04 -5.34
CA GLY A 347 -16.94 11.87 -6.79
C GLY A 347 -15.52 11.82 -7.37
N ASN A 348 -14.49 11.73 -6.51
CA ASN A 348 -13.07 11.76 -6.90
C ASN A 348 -12.39 10.38 -6.93
N THR A 349 -12.92 9.37 -6.26
CA THR A 349 -12.42 7.99 -6.27
C THR A 349 -13.40 7.07 -6.99
N VAL A 350 -12.91 6.31 -7.95
CA VAL A 350 -13.67 5.32 -8.72
C VAL A 350 -13.12 3.92 -8.46
N PHE A 351 -14.03 3.00 -8.14
CA PHE A 351 -13.73 1.58 -7.92
C PHE A 351 -14.25 0.75 -9.09
N GLY A 352 -13.46 -0.20 -9.58
CA GLY A 352 -13.80 -0.92 -10.81
C GLY A 352 -13.03 -2.21 -11.03
N MET A 353 -13.32 -2.88 -12.16
CA MET A 353 -12.56 -4.03 -12.67
C MET A 353 -11.88 -3.66 -13.99
N GLY A 354 -10.64 -4.09 -14.18
CA GLY A 354 -9.88 -3.86 -15.40
C GLY A 354 -8.81 -4.93 -15.66
N THR A 355 -8.38 -5.07 -16.91
CA THR A 355 -7.18 -5.86 -17.25
C THR A 355 -5.94 -5.03 -16.91
N LEU A 356 -5.25 -5.34 -15.80
CA LEU A 356 -4.06 -4.61 -15.38
C LEU A 356 -2.87 -5.58 -15.23
N ASN A 357 -1.77 -5.28 -15.91
CA ASN A 357 -0.54 -6.07 -15.97
C ASN A 357 -0.81 -7.51 -16.46
N GLY A 358 -1.67 -7.65 -17.48
CA GLY A 358 -2.05 -8.93 -18.08
C GLY A 358 -2.98 -9.80 -17.21
N ARG A 359 -3.70 -9.21 -16.26
CA ARG A 359 -4.65 -9.92 -15.38
C ARG A 359 -5.91 -9.11 -15.14
N ASP A 360 -7.07 -9.75 -15.19
CA ASP A 360 -8.34 -9.18 -14.74
C ASP A 360 -8.27 -9.02 -13.21
N GLN A 361 -8.33 -7.78 -12.72
CA GLN A 361 -8.30 -7.50 -11.28
C GLN A 361 -9.07 -6.21 -10.95
N PRO A 362 -9.46 -6.03 -9.68
CA PRO A 362 -10.01 -4.76 -9.23
C PRO A 362 -9.02 -3.61 -9.46
N PHE A 363 -9.52 -2.38 -9.47
CA PHE A 363 -8.70 -1.18 -9.38
C PHE A 363 -9.39 -0.08 -8.57
N VAL A 364 -8.59 0.87 -8.10
CA VAL A 364 -9.02 2.14 -7.52
C VAL A 364 -8.33 3.26 -8.30
N ALA A 365 -9.10 4.13 -8.94
CA ALA A 365 -8.61 5.27 -9.70
C ALA A 365 -9.05 6.57 -9.02
N ARG A 366 -8.13 7.50 -8.76
CA ARG A 366 -8.42 8.75 -8.05
C ARG A 366 -8.01 9.97 -8.87
N SER A 367 -8.69 11.10 -8.63
CA SER A 367 -8.28 12.42 -9.09
C SER A 367 -8.23 13.41 -7.92
N TYR A 368 -7.12 14.12 -7.78
CA TYR A 368 -6.98 15.16 -6.76
C TYR A 368 -7.44 16.51 -7.32
N GLY A 369 -8.74 16.81 -7.12
CA GLY A 369 -9.38 17.99 -7.66
C GLY A 369 -10.56 18.47 -6.81
N PRO A 370 -11.11 19.66 -7.13
CA PRO A 370 -12.29 20.18 -6.44
C PRO A 370 -13.49 19.26 -6.68
N ILE A 371 -14.28 19.04 -5.62
CA ILE A 371 -15.51 18.24 -5.66
C ILE A 371 -16.44 18.79 -6.75
N SER A 372 -16.86 17.90 -7.66
CA SER A 372 -17.81 18.25 -8.72
C SER A 372 -19.15 18.65 -8.11
N VAL A 373 -19.71 19.80 -8.51
CA VAL A 373 -21.03 20.28 -8.03
C VAL A 373 -22.15 19.89 -9.00
N PRO A 374 -23.36 19.55 -8.51
CA PRO A 374 -24.48 19.21 -9.37
C PRO A 374 -24.97 20.45 -10.12
N THR A 375 -24.92 20.41 -11.45
CA THR A 375 -25.62 21.40 -12.27
C THR A 375 -27.05 20.92 -12.48
N ALA A 376 -28.04 21.74 -12.15
CA ALA A 376 -29.44 21.41 -12.40
C ALA A 376 -29.64 21.09 -13.90
N VAL A 377 -30.26 19.95 -14.23
CA VAL A 377 -30.55 19.56 -15.62
C VAL A 377 -31.76 20.35 -16.12
N VAL A 378 -31.55 21.66 -16.32
CA VAL A 378 -32.55 22.58 -16.84
C VAL A 378 -33.02 22.08 -18.20
N THR A 379 -34.31 21.84 -18.36
CA THR A 379 -34.87 21.65 -19.70
C THR A 379 -34.66 22.95 -20.48
N PRO A 380 -34.20 22.89 -21.75
CA PRO A 380 -34.25 24.05 -22.63
C PRO A 380 -35.68 24.61 -22.61
N PRO A 381 -35.87 25.95 -22.57
CA PRO A 381 -37.20 26.53 -22.60
C PRO A 381 -37.92 26.05 -23.86
N THR A 382 -39.15 25.57 -23.68
CA THR A 382 -40.02 25.15 -24.79
C THR A 382 -40.06 26.30 -25.81
N PRO A 383 -39.76 26.07 -27.11
CA PRO A 383 -39.88 27.11 -28.11
C PRO A 383 -41.28 27.72 -28.05
N PRO A 384 -41.43 29.05 -28.13
CA PRO A 384 -42.75 29.67 -28.08
C PRO A 384 -43.61 29.09 -29.19
N VAL A 385 -44.84 28.71 -28.85
CA VAL A 385 -45.81 28.16 -29.80
C VAL A 385 -46.02 29.17 -30.92
N VAL A 386 -45.46 28.90 -32.09
CA VAL A 386 -45.65 29.73 -33.28
C VAL A 386 -47.06 29.47 -33.80
N THR A 387 -48.00 30.34 -33.40
CA THR A 387 -49.28 30.45 -34.08
C THR A 387 -49.04 30.79 -35.55
N PRO A 388 -49.61 30.03 -36.52
CA PRO A 388 -49.40 30.33 -37.93
C PRO A 388 -49.94 31.72 -38.30
N PRO A 389 -49.22 32.53 -39.10
CA PRO A 389 -49.76 33.77 -39.63
C PRO A 389 -50.93 33.50 -40.58
N ALA A 390 -51.92 34.40 -40.58
CA ALA A 390 -53.01 34.35 -41.55
C ALA A 390 -52.50 34.60 -42.98
N SER A 391 -53.15 33.97 -43.96
CA SER A 391 -52.81 34.06 -45.38
C SER A 391 -53.08 35.43 -45.98
N SER A 392 -52.11 35.99 -46.70
CA SER A 392 -52.34 37.07 -47.68
C SER A 392 -51.46 36.88 -48.93
N SER A 393 -52.02 37.17 -50.10
CA SER A 393 -51.49 36.86 -51.43
C SER A 393 -50.54 37.93 -51.99
N GLY A 394 -49.58 37.52 -52.85
CA GLY A 394 -48.98 38.40 -53.87
C GLY A 394 -47.58 38.04 -54.39
N GLY A 395 -47.42 37.95 -55.72
CA GLY A 395 -46.28 38.62 -56.40
C GLY A 395 -45.01 37.86 -56.83
N ALA A 396 -45.14 36.90 -57.75
CA ALA A 396 -44.25 36.61 -58.90
C ALA A 396 -42.71 36.92 -58.95
N THR A 397 -41.94 35.87 -59.33
CA THR A 397 -40.81 35.80 -60.31
C THR A 397 -39.32 36.15 -59.94
N PRO A 398 -38.30 35.54 -60.62
CA PRO A 398 -36.97 35.18 -60.05
C PRO A 398 -35.77 35.55 -60.98
N PRO A 399 -34.66 34.77 -61.13
CA PRO A 399 -33.61 34.27 -60.20
C PRO A 399 -32.16 34.69 -60.61
N VAL A 400 -31.12 34.45 -59.80
CA VAL A 400 -29.72 34.21 -60.27
C VAL A 400 -28.99 33.17 -59.40
N SER A 401 -28.16 32.33 -60.02
CA SER A 401 -27.33 31.26 -59.43
C SER A 401 -25.86 31.66 -59.27
N GLY A 402 -25.10 30.92 -58.45
CA GLY A 402 -23.64 31.05 -58.40
C GLY A 402 -22.95 29.89 -57.68
N SER A 403 -22.33 28.98 -58.43
CA SER A 403 -21.41 27.96 -57.91
C SER A 403 -19.96 28.44 -58.02
N GLY A 404 -19.09 28.00 -57.10
CA GLY A 404 -17.66 28.33 -57.12
C GLY A 404 -16.82 27.30 -56.38
N SER A 405 -16.22 26.38 -57.14
CA SER A 405 -15.18 25.45 -56.69
C SER A 405 -13.81 26.12 -56.79
N THR A 406 -12.88 25.84 -55.86
CA THR A 406 -11.50 25.41 -56.17
C THR A 406 -10.70 24.99 -54.92
N THR A 407 -9.69 24.14 -55.16
CA THR A 407 -8.81 23.47 -54.18
C THR A 407 -7.38 24.11 -54.17
N PRO A 408 -6.27 23.37 -53.93
CA PRO A 408 -5.45 23.24 -52.71
C PRO A 408 -4.13 24.10 -52.83
N PRO A 409 -2.99 23.92 -52.11
CA PRO A 409 -2.52 22.78 -51.28
C PRO A 409 -1.69 23.11 -50.00
N THR A 410 -0.91 22.12 -49.58
CA THR A 410 -0.05 21.95 -48.39
C THR A 410 1.35 22.58 -48.44
N SER A 411 1.96 22.76 -47.26
CA SER A 411 3.33 22.31 -46.85
C SER A 411 4.17 23.37 -46.11
N GLY A 412 5.07 22.94 -45.21
CA GLY A 412 5.97 23.85 -44.49
C GLY A 412 6.66 23.25 -43.27
N THR A 413 7.70 22.45 -43.47
CA THR A 413 8.61 21.97 -42.40
C THR A 413 9.89 22.81 -42.39
N SER A 414 10.38 23.21 -41.21
CA SER A 414 11.78 23.62 -41.03
C SER A 414 12.25 23.41 -39.59
N GLY A 415 13.45 22.87 -39.42
CA GLY A 415 14.14 22.78 -38.14
C GLY A 415 15.21 23.87 -37.98
N GLY A 416 15.71 24.05 -36.76
CA GLY A 416 16.81 24.97 -36.44
C GLY A 416 17.52 24.54 -35.15
N THR A 417 18.85 24.58 -35.14
CA THR A 417 19.71 24.01 -34.10
C THR A 417 20.48 25.05 -33.30
N GLY A 418 20.71 24.76 -32.01
CA GLY A 418 21.97 25.09 -31.32
C GLY A 418 22.06 26.43 -30.58
N GLY A 419 22.32 26.36 -29.28
CA GLY A 419 22.73 27.50 -28.44
C GLY A 419 23.25 27.03 -27.09
N ASN A 420 24.56 27.17 -26.86
CA ASN A 420 25.25 26.70 -25.64
C ASN A 420 25.23 27.78 -24.56
N GLY A 421 25.05 27.41 -23.29
CA GLY A 421 25.18 28.34 -22.16
C GLY A 421 25.13 27.66 -20.79
N THR A 422 26.19 27.80 -20.00
CA THR A 422 26.29 27.41 -18.59
C THR A 422 27.14 28.44 -17.84
N PRO A 423 27.12 28.46 -16.49
CA PRO A 423 25.98 28.28 -15.58
C PRO A 423 25.79 29.54 -14.70
N ASN A 424 24.67 29.66 -13.97
CA ASN A 424 24.60 30.59 -12.84
C ASN A 424 24.00 29.91 -11.61
N THR A 425 24.50 30.28 -10.44
CA THR A 425 24.27 29.61 -9.16
C THR A 425 23.18 30.30 -8.34
N GLY A 426 22.54 29.54 -7.43
CA GLY A 426 21.78 30.09 -6.31
C GLY A 426 20.26 30.14 -6.53
N GLY A 427 19.59 29.06 -6.15
CA GLY A 427 18.13 28.99 -6.08
C GLY A 427 17.69 27.62 -5.58
N ALA A 428 17.36 27.52 -4.29
CA ALA A 428 16.76 26.31 -3.73
C ALA A 428 15.31 26.23 -4.21
N SER A 429 15.09 25.65 -5.39
CA SER A 429 13.75 25.29 -5.84
C SER A 429 13.20 24.22 -4.90
N ALA A 430 12.18 24.59 -4.13
CA ALA A 430 11.30 23.61 -3.51
C ALA A 430 10.69 22.77 -4.64
N ILE A 431 11.14 21.52 -4.75
CA ILE A 431 10.66 20.60 -5.78
C ILE A 431 9.28 20.14 -5.33
N THR A 432 8.23 20.70 -5.93
CA THR A 432 6.87 20.16 -5.79
C THR A 432 6.89 18.71 -6.27
N PRO A 433 6.46 17.72 -5.46
CA PRO A 433 6.42 16.33 -5.89
C PRO A 433 5.63 16.21 -7.19
N MET A 434 6.19 15.55 -8.21
CA MET A 434 5.38 15.12 -9.34
C MET A 434 4.35 14.10 -8.84
N PRO A 435 3.07 14.21 -9.22
CA PRO A 435 2.07 13.22 -8.87
C PRO A 435 2.43 11.83 -9.43
N PRO A 436 1.95 10.74 -8.81
CA PRO A 436 2.31 9.39 -9.20
C PRO A 436 1.84 9.01 -10.62
N THR A 437 2.77 8.86 -11.55
CA THR A 437 2.45 8.54 -12.94
C THR A 437 2.55 7.03 -13.21
N GLY A 438 1.39 6.35 -13.25
CA GLY A 438 1.26 4.96 -13.71
C GLY A 438 0.35 4.09 -12.84
N VAL A 439 0.59 2.77 -12.87
CA VAL A 439 -0.12 1.78 -12.03
C VAL A 439 0.90 1.04 -11.17
N ILE A 440 0.64 0.92 -9.86
CA ILE A 440 1.41 0.06 -8.95
C ILE A 440 0.50 -0.98 -8.29
N GLY A 441 1.05 -2.19 -8.13
CA GLY A 441 0.41 -3.26 -7.39
C GLY A 441 0.72 -3.16 -5.90
N LEU A 442 -0.25 -3.44 -5.02
CA LEU A 442 -0.01 -3.25 -3.59
C LEU A 442 0.98 -4.26 -2.97
N TYR A 443 1.10 -5.49 -3.49
CA TYR A 443 2.20 -6.37 -3.09
C TYR A 443 3.56 -5.76 -3.47
N ASP A 444 3.65 -5.18 -4.66
CA ASP A 444 4.89 -4.59 -5.18
C ASP A 444 5.32 -3.33 -4.41
N LEU A 445 4.36 -2.50 -3.99
CA LEU A 445 4.59 -1.36 -3.09
C LEU A 445 4.90 -1.83 -1.66
N GLY A 446 4.15 -2.79 -1.13
CA GLY A 446 4.33 -3.36 0.20
C GLY A 446 5.69 -4.03 0.38
N ASP A 447 6.11 -4.87 -0.58
CA ASP A 447 7.44 -5.50 -0.60
C ASP A 447 8.55 -4.44 -0.68
N SER A 448 8.37 -3.39 -1.48
CA SER A 448 9.32 -2.27 -1.59
C SER A 448 9.48 -1.47 -0.29
N LEU A 449 8.38 -1.18 0.41
CA LEU A 449 8.43 -0.53 1.73
C LEU A 449 8.97 -1.48 2.80
N ASN A 450 8.67 -2.78 2.71
CA ASN A 450 9.17 -3.81 3.62
C ASN A 450 10.69 -4.04 3.47
N ASN A 451 11.27 -3.86 2.28
CA ASN A 451 12.73 -3.87 2.11
C ASN A 451 13.40 -2.72 2.87
N ALA A 452 12.75 -1.54 2.93
CA ALA A 452 13.31 -0.35 3.56
C ALA A 452 13.48 -0.46 5.08
N SER A 453 12.80 -1.40 5.74
CA SER A 453 13.03 -1.69 7.16
C SER A 453 14.39 -2.36 7.41
N LEU A 454 14.95 -3.06 6.42
CA LEU A 454 16.21 -3.82 6.55
C LEU A 454 17.45 -2.94 6.39
N TYR A 455 17.29 -1.68 5.96
CA TYR A 455 18.41 -0.77 5.67
C TYR A 455 19.28 -0.52 6.92
N THR A 456 18.65 -0.26 8.08
CA THR A 456 19.35 0.01 9.35
C THR A 456 20.06 -1.24 9.90
N GLU A 457 19.41 -2.41 9.86
CA GLU A 457 19.94 -3.69 10.34
C GLU A 457 21.20 -4.11 9.54
N ALA A 458 21.16 -3.94 8.22
CA ALA A 458 22.29 -4.29 7.34
C ALA A 458 23.56 -3.45 7.63
N LEU A 459 23.41 -2.22 8.12
CA LEU A 459 24.51 -1.34 8.53
C LEU A 459 25.02 -1.67 9.94
N GLN A 460 24.14 -1.97 10.90
CA GLN A 460 24.50 -2.34 12.29
C GLN A 460 25.49 -3.52 12.38
N ASN A 461 25.35 -4.52 11.52
CA ASN A 461 26.22 -5.70 11.46
C ASN A 461 27.72 -5.34 11.37
N GLN A 462 28.05 -4.22 10.72
CA GLN A 462 29.43 -3.74 10.56
C GLN A 462 29.97 -3.17 11.87
N LEU A 463 29.18 -2.36 12.57
CA LEU A 463 29.57 -1.77 13.85
C LEU A 463 29.75 -2.85 14.92
N GLN A 464 28.92 -3.89 14.93
CA GLN A 464 29.10 -5.05 15.80
C GLN A 464 30.40 -5.81 15.48
N SER A 465 30.70 -6.07 14.20
CA SER A 465 31.98 -6.70 13.82
C SER A 465 33.19 -5.83 14.18
N PHE A 466 33.07 -4.51 14.08
CA PHE A 466 34.13 -3.60 14.51
C PHE A 466 34.44 -3.75 16.00
N VAL A 467 33.42 -3.65 16.87
CA VAL A 467 33.62 -3.73 18.32
C VAL A 467 33.95 -5.13 18.81
N GLN A 468 33.49 -6.21 18.16
CA GLN A 468 33.84 -7.58 18.56
C GLN A 468 35.21 -8.01 18.03
N ASP A 469 35.46 -7.87 16.72
CA ASP A 469 36.49 -8.65 16.00
C ASP A 469 37.62 -7.79 15.38
N GLN A 470 37.34 -6.57 14.91
CA GLN A 470 38.36 -5.68 14.32
C GLN A 470 39.22 -4.96 15.36
N LEU A 471 38.57 -4.47 16.44
CA LEU A 471 39.18 -3.60 17.46
C LEU A 471 40.04 -4.42 18.45
N ILE A 472 41.12 -5.00 17.93
CA ILE A 472 42.01 -5.94 18.62
C ILE A 472 43.48 -5.73 18.22
N CYS A 473 44.40 -6.03 19.15
CA CYS A 473 45.84 -6.06 18.88
C CYS A 473 46.48 -7.14 19.75
N THR A 474 47.19 -8.11 19.16
CA THR A 474 47.76 -9.27 19.87
C THR A 474 49.29 -9.33 19.89
N THR A 475 49.97 -8.55 19.05
CA THR A 475 51.42 -8.64 18.83
C THR A 475 52.16 -7.45 19.46
N PHE A 476 52.73 -7.67 20.64
CA PHE A 476 53.47 -6.66 21.40
C PHE A 476 54.94 -7.05 21.53
N ASP A 477 55.81 -6.05 21.63
CA ASP A 477 57.24 -6.23 21.88
C ASP A 477 57.57 -6.10 23.40
N THR A 478 58.81 -5.73 23.72
CA THR A 478 59.31 -5.30 25.03
C THR A 478 58.83 -3.94 25.55
N LYS A 479 58.55 -2.93 24.72
CA LYS A 479 58.03 -1.62 25.20
C LYS A 479 56.51 -1.60 25.31
N GLY A 480 55.83 -2.57 24.70
CA GLY A 480 54.42 -2.85 24.95
C GLY A 480 53.44 -2.05 24.08
N ILE A 481 53.90 -1.48 22.97
CA ILE A 481 53.01 -0.92 21.94
C ILE A 481 52.68 -2.03 20.93
N CYS A 482 51.47 -2.01 20.37
CA CYS A 482 51.02 -2.83 19.25
C CYS A 482 50.27 -1.97 18.24
N VAL A 483 50.60 -2.08 16.96
CA VAL A 483 49.86 -1.51 15.84
C VAL A 483 49.32 -2.66 15.00
N ASN A 484 48.05 -2.62 14.64
CA ASN A 484 47.38 -3.60 13.79
C ASN A 484 46.67 -2.87 12.63
N VAL A 485 46.89 -3.33 11.40
CA VAL A 485 46.19 -2.88 10.19
C VAL A 485 45.39 -4.06 9.66
N SER A 486 44.11 -3.84 9.34
CA SER A 486 43.20 -4.87 8.86
C SER A 486 42.48 -4.47 7.56
N ALA A 487 42.09 -5.47 6.78
CA ALA A 487 41.08 -5.36 5.75
C ALA A 487 40.04 -6.47 5.98
N GLN A 488 38.77 -6.10 6.07
CA GLN A 488 37.65 -7.00 6.20
C GLN A 488 36.79 -6.96 4.93
N MET A 489 36.38 -8.13 4.46
CA MET A 489 35.39 -8.29 3.41
C MET A 489 34.25 -9.13 3.95
N THR A 490 33.02 -8.64 3.80
CA THR A 490 31.81 -9.34 4.24
C THR A 490 30.88 -9.51 3.04
N HIS A 491 30.58 -10.76 2.71
CA HIS A 491 29.66 -11.14 1.65
C HIS A 491 28.34 -11.59 2.28
N HIS A 492 27.23 -10.93 1.95
CA HIS A 492 25.91 -11.25 2.47
C HIS A 492 25.16 -12.18 1.51
N ASN A 493 24.62 -13.27 2.06
CA ASN A 493 24.01 -14.39 1.32
C ASN A 493 22.51 -14.57 1.64
N GLY A 494 21.86 -13.52 2.14
CA GLY A 494 20.48 -13.54 2.62
C GLY A 494 19.48 -12.79 1.73
N THR A 495 18.44 -12.22 2.36
CA THR A 495 17.57 -11.17 1.80
C THR A 495 18.34 -9.85 1.66
N VAL A 496 19.26 -9.59 2.59
CA VAL A 496 20.37 -8.65 2.41
C VAL A 496 21.47 -9.41 1.64
N GLN A 497 21.93 -8.82 0.53
CA GLN A 497 22.95 -9.36 -0.37
C GLN A 497 24.03 -8.30 -0.64
N GLY A 498 25.16 -8.73 -1.19
CA GLY A 498 26.22 -7.85 -1.65
C GLY A 498 27.43 -7.83 -0.72
N ASP A 499 28.37 -6.93 -1.03
CA ASP A 499 29.74 -6.96 -0.50
C ASP A 499 30.06 -5.66 0.23
N ASN A 500 30.50 -5.78 1.48
CA ASN A 500 31.10 -4.68 2.24
C ASN A 500 32.61 -4.88 2.30
N THR A 501 33.38 -3.80 2.16
CA THR A 501 34.84 -3.84 2.30
C THR A 501 35.29 -2.70 3.20
N ASN A 502 35.91 -3.04 4.34
CA ASN A 502 36.31 -2.08 5.35
C ASN A 502 37.81 -2.19 5.63
N GLY A 503 38.49 -1.05 5.69
CA GLY A 503 39.89 -0.94 6.13
C GLY A 503 39.97 -0.48 7.58
N GLY A 504 40.76 -1.16 8.41
CA GLY A 504 40.90 -0.88 9.85
C GLY A 504 42.34 -0.56 10.27
N LEU A 505 42.47 0.29 11.30
CA LEU A 505 43.72 0.59 12.00
C LEU A 505 43.43 0.58 13.51
N THR A 506 44.18 -0.21 14.27
CA THR A 506 44.11 -0.27 15.73
C THR A 506 45.50 -0.03 16.34
N LEU A 507 45.57 0.83 17.35
CA LEU A 507 46.74 1.09 18.18
C LEU A 507 46.42 0.67 19.62
N ALA A 508 47.27 -0.14 20.23
CA ALA A 508 47.10 -0.61 21.59
C ALA A 508 48.39 -0.51 22.41
N TYR A 509 48.24 -0.35 23.72
CA TYR A 509 49.31 -0.31 24.71
C TYR A 509 49.04 -1.30 25.84
N ARG A 510 50.07 -2.04 26.23
CA ARG A 510 50.05 -3.00 27.33
C ARG A 510 50.38 -2.27 28.65
N LEU A 511 49.33 -1.92 29.40
CA LEU A 511 49.41 -1.22 30.70
C LEU A 511 50.04 -2.09 31.79
N THR A 512 49.72 -3.39 31.81
CA THR A 512 50.31 -4.40 32.69
C THR A 512 50.49 -5.71 31.89
N PRO A 513 51.22 -6.73 32.39
CA PRO A 513 51.41 -7.99 31.67
C PRO A 513 50.12 -8.67 31.18
N ASP A 514 48.99 -8.38 31.82
CA ASP A 514 47.67 -8.95 31.54
C ASP A 514 46.58 -7.87 31.34
N LEU A 515 46.93 -6.59 31.12
CA LEU A 515 45.98 -5.50 30.81
C LEU A 515 46.43 -4.70 29.59
N ILE A 516 45.55 -4.60 28.59
CA ILE A 516 45.74 -3.89 27.33
C ILE A 516 44.64 -2.85 27.18
N ALA A 517 45.00 -1.63 26.77
CA ALA A 517 44.05 -0.61 26.31
C ALA A 517 44.39 -0.20 24.88
N GLY A 518 43.41 0.18 24.08
CA GLY A 518 43.66 0.66 22.72
C GLY A 518 42.53 1.43 22.09
N VAL A 519 42.82 2.03 20.95
CA VAL A 519 41.90 2.79 20.10
C VAL A 519 42.01 2.30 18.67
N GLY A 520 40.94 2.44 17.90
CA GLY A 520 40.93 2.06 16.50
C GLY A 520 39.97 2.88 15.66
N TYR A 521 40.18 2.79 14.36
CA TYR A 521 39.42 3.44 13.30
C TYR A 521 39.09 2.40 12.23
N GLN A 522 37.91 2.50 11.65
CA GLN A 522 37.48 1.75 10.48
C GLN A 522 36.88 2.69 9.44
N GLY A 523 37.44 2.66 8.23
CA GLY A 523 37.05 3.52 7.11
C GLY A 523 35.91 2.96 6.24
N PRO A 524 35.33 3.82 5.40
CA PRO A 524 34.11 3.55 4.65
C PRO A 524 34.33 2.69 3.40
N ASN A 525 33.36 1.82 3.14
CA ASN A 525 32.67 1.64 1.85
C ASN A 525 31.68 0.47 1.98
N THR A 526 30.39 0.74 1.81
CA THR A 526 29.33 -0.26 1.99
C THR A 526 28.42 -0.23 0.76
N SER A 527 28.21 -1.40 0.13
CA SER A 527 27.45 -1.52 -1.12
C SER A 527 26.49 -2.69 -1.02
N LEU A 528 25.38 -2.44 -0.33
CA LEU A 528 24.37 -3.43 0.00
C LEU A 528 23.28 -3.48 -1.08
N LYS A 529 22.82 -4.68 -1.39
CA LYS A 529 21.68 -4.95 -2.27
C LYS A 529 20.62 -5.68 -1.48
N ILE A 530 19.44 -5.08 -1.33
CA ILE A 530 18.34 -5.65 -0.52
C ILE A 530 17.21 -5.96 -1.48
N ASN A 531 17.06 -7.25 -1.83
CA ASN A 531 16.24 -7.70 -2.97
C ASN A 531 16.57 -6.97 -4.30
N GLN A 532 15.79 -5.95 -4.70
CA GLN A 532 16.07 -5.11 -5.89
C GLN A 532 16.59 -3.70 -5.54
N ASP A 533 16.67 -3.39 -4.25
CA ASP A 533 17.11 -2.10 -3.73
C ASP A 533 18.63 -2.06 -3.62
N ARG A 534 19.19 -0.86 -3.59
CA ARG A 534 20.63 -0.62 -3.40
C ARG A 534 20.83 0.45 -2.35
N VAL A 535 21.63 0.15 -1.33
CA VAL A 535 22.02 1.05 -0.26
C VAL A 535 23.53 1.18 -0.29
N GLU A 536 24.02 2.38 -0.60
CA GLU A 536 25.44 2.72 -0.62
C GLU A 536 25.72 3.65 0.56
N GLY A 537 26.62 3.27 1.47
CA GLY A 537 26.86 4.03 2.69
C GLY A 537 28.34 4.26 2.98
N ASP A 538 28.68 5.50 3.31
CA ASP A 538 30.04 5.96 3.64
C ASP A 538 30.12 6.35 5.12
N THR A 539 30.36 5.35 5.98
CA THR A 539 30.45 5.51 7.44
C THR A 539 31.88 5.46 7.96
N ASN A 540 32.23 6.38 8.85
CA ASN A 540 33.53 6.46 9.50
C ASN A 540 33.38 6.05 10.97
N THR A 541 34.01 4.94 11.38
CA THR A 541 33.87 4.40 12.74
C THR A 541 35.14 4.62 13.55
N VAL A 542 35.00 5.10 14.78
CA VAL A 542 36.08 5.16 15.78
C VAL A 542 35.67 4.46 17.06
N GLY A 543 36.62 3.82 17.74
CA GLY A 543 36.36 3.13 19.00
C GLY A 543 37.56 2.99 19.91
N ALA A 544 37.28 2.56 21.14
CA ALA A 544 38.26 2.28 22.17
C ALA A 544 37.93 0.96 22.88
N PHE A 545 38.95 0.25 23.35
CA PHE A 545 38.78 -1.03 24.05
C PHE A 545 39.74 -1.17 25.23
N LEU A 546 39.32 -2.01 26.18
CA LEU A 546 40.12 -2.50 27.29
C LEU A 546 40.01 -4.03 27.31
N GLU A 547 41.13 -4.73 27.46
CA GLU A 547 41.20 -6.19 27.49
C GLU A 547 42.07 -6.65 28.67
N TYR A 548 41.55 -7.55 29.49
CA TYR A 548 42.20 -8.17 30.63
C TYR A 548 42.35 -9.68 30.44
N GLY A 549 43.49 -10.21 30.87
CA GLY A 549 43.87 -11.61 30.69
C GLY A 549 44.60 -11.88 29.37
N ASN A 550 44.81 -13.15 29.06
CA ASN A 550 45.51 -13.57 27.85
C ASN A 550 44.91 -14.87 27.32
N ARG A 551 44.46 -14.87 26.05
CA ARG A 551 43.80 -16.00 25.39
C ARG A 551 44.65 -17.29 25.30
N LEU A 552 45.94 -17.22 25.62
CA LEU A 552 46.90 -18.35 25.62
C LEU A 552 47.47 -18.67 27.02
N LYS A 553 46.97 -18.06 28.11
CA LYS A 553 47.35 -18.38 29.50
C LYS A 553 46.11 -18.80 30.28
N GLN A 554 46.26 -19.73 31.23
CA GLN A 554 45.15 -20.10 32.12
C GLN A 554 44.70 -18.90 32.98
N GLY A 555 43.40 -18.62 33.02
CA GLY A 555 42.83 -17.57 33.87
C GLY A 555 41.58 -16.91 33.31
N VAL A 556 41.12 -15.87 34.01
CA VAL A 556 39.98 -15.04 33.59
C VAL A 556 40.36 -14.21 32.36
N PHE A 557 39.45 -14.12 31.41
CA PHE A 557 39.50 -13.18 30.29
C PHE A 557 38.31 -12.23 30.35
N ALA A 558 38.52 -10.94 30.15
CA ALA A 558 37.45 -9.95 30.05
C ALA A 558 37.82 -8.85 29.03
N ARG A 559 36.84 -8.37 28.27
CA ARG A 559 37.01 -7.30 27.29
C ARG A 559 35.81 -6.37 27.30
N GLY A 560 36.06 -5.07 27.22
CA GLY A 560 35.05 -4.04 26.99
C GLY A 560 35.46 -3.16 25.82
N ALA A 561 34.51 -2.79 24.96
CA ALA A 561 34.73 -1.92 23.82
C ALA A 561 33.58 -0.92 23.65
N VAL A 562 33.89 0.26 23.15
CA VAL A 562 32.91 1.29 22.76
C VAL A 562 33.27 1.84 21.38
N ALA A 563 32.27 2.18 20.58
CA ALA A 563 32.46 2.81 19.28
C ALA A 563 31.35 3.79 18.94
N VAL A 564 31.69 4.75 18.07
CA VAL A 564 30.75 5.64 17.38
C VAL A 564 31.04 5.60 15.88
N SER A 565 29.99 5.63 15.07
CA SER A 565 30.06 5.67 13.61
C SER A 565 29.15 6.77 13.10
N GLU A 566 29.66 7.62 12.23
CA GLU A 566 28.91 8.72 11.62
C GLU A 566 29.18 8.70 10.10
N GLY A 567 28.16 9.00 9.30
CA GLY A 567 28.25 8.98 7.84
C GLY A 567 26.93 9.26 7.16
N ASP A 568 26.85 8.90 5.88
CA ASP A 568 25.62 9.02 5.10
C ASP A 568 25.37 7.77 4.24
N ALA A 569 24.11 7.60 3.80
CA ALA A 569 23.72 6.60 2.83
C ALA A 569 22.90 7.19 1.69
N THR A 570 23.28 6.80 0.47
CA THR A 570 22.48 6.94 -0.74
C THR A 570 21.65 5.68 -0.93
N ILE A 571 20.34 5.86 -1.00
CA ILE A 571 19.35 4.79 -1.07
C ILE A 571 18.67 4.84 -2.44
N LYS A 572 18.61 3.69 -3.12
CA LYS A 572 17.82 3.50 -4.34
C LYS A 572 16.84 2.35 -4.09
N ARG A 573 15.58 2.70 -3.81
CA ARG A 573 14.48 1.78 -3.60
C ARG A 573 13.81 1.46 -4.94
N SER A 574 13.74 0.18 -5.29
CA SER A 574 13.13 -0.34 -6.51
C SER A 574 11.72 -0.88 -6.21
N TYR A 575 10.85 -0.83 -7.21
CA TYR A 575 9.49 -1.38 -7.14
C TYR A 575 9.00 -1.74 -8.55
N LEU A 576 8.11 -2.73 -8.62
CA LEU A 576 7.47 -3.10 -9.88
C LEU A 576 6.25 -2.22 -10.14
N THR A 577 6.20 -1.62 -11.32
CA THR A 577 5.03 -0.87 -11.82
C THR A 577 4.45 -1.59 -13.05
N GLY A 578 3.30 -1.15 -13.53
CA GLY A 578 2.78 -1.62 -14.82
C GLY A 578 3.69 -1.34 -16.03
N ALA A 579 4.69 -0.45 -15.90
CA ALA A 579 5.70 -0.20 -16.93
C ALA A 579 6.94 -1.11 -16.80
N GLY A 580 6.95 -2.03 -15.84
CA GLY A 580 8.13 -2.77 -15.40
C GLY A 580 8.78 -2.14 -14.16
N THR A 581 10.01 -2.56 -13.85
CA THR A 581 10.75 -2.10 -12.67
C THR A 581 11.09 -0.62 -12.79
N SER A 582 10.69 0.16 -11.78
CA SER A 582 11.10 1.55 -11.58
C SER A 582 11.81 1.71 -10.25
N ALA A 583 12.35 2.89 -9.97
CA ALA A 583 13.06 3.15 -8.72
C ALA A 583 13.04 4.62 -8.29
N SER A 584 12.92 4.81 -6.99
CA SER A 584 13.10 6.07 -6.29
C SER A 584 14.50 6.15 -5.66
N LYS A 585 14.98 7.38 -5.43
CA LYS A 585 16.30 7.65 -4.86
C LYS A 585 16.21 8.68 -3.74
N GLY A 586 16.87 8.43 -2.62
CA GLY A 586 17.01 9.36 -1.50
C GLY A 586 18.42 9.35 -0.94
N LYS A 587 18.72 10.29 -0.04
CA LYS A 587 19.95 10.31 0.75
C LYS A 587 19.60 10.66 2.20
N SER A 588 20.20 9.94 3.14
CA SER A 588 20.00 10.09 4.59
C SER A 588 21.34 10.12 5.31
N ASP A 589 21.40 10.83 6.44
CA ASP A 589 22.51 10.72 7.38
C ASP A 589 22.34 9.49 8.28
N ILE A 590 23.46 8.94 8.75
CA ILE A 590 23.55 7.76 9.63
C ILE A 590 24.40 8.11 10.86
N SER A 591 23.85 7.85 12.05
CA SER A 591 24.57 7.94 13.32
C SER A 591 24.41 6.63 14.10
N GLN A 592 25.51 6.04 14.56
CA GLN A 592 25.49 4.78 15.29
C GLN A 592 26.46 4.77 16.48
N ARG A 593 26.11 4.04 17.53
CA ARG A 593 26.90 3.87 18.76
C ARG A 593 26.83 2.41 19.19
N ALA A 594 27.94 1.89 19.69
CA ALA A 594 28.00 0.54 20.23
C ALA A 594 28.77 0.50 21.55
N VAL A 595 28.30 -0.37 22.44
CA VAL A 595 28.98 -0.78 23.68
C VAL A 595 28.98 -2.31 23.69
N SER A 596 30.16 -2.91 23.83
CA SER A 596 30.35 -4.37 23.82
C SER A 596 31.10 -4.81 25.08
N GLY A 597 30.64 -5.89 25.70
CA GLY A 597 31.31 -6.53 26.83
C GLY A 597 31.38 -8.04 26.62
N GLN A 598 32.54 -8.65 26.91
CA GLN A 598 32.77 -10.09 26.81
C GLN A 598 33.55 -10.57 28.05
N ALA A 599 33.18 -11.73 28.60
CA ALA A 599 33.86 -12.35 29.73
C ALA A 599 33.89 -13.87 29.60
N GLY A 600 35.03 -14.49 29.96
CA GLY A 600 35.24 -15.92 29.84
C GLY A 600 36.39 -16.43 30.71
N TYR A 601 36.71 -17.71 30.59
CA TYR A 601 37.81 -18.33 31.31
C TYR A 601 38.63 -19.22 30.37
N VAL A 602 39.94 -19.02 30.34
CA VAL A 602 40.87 -19.76 29.50
C VAL A 602 41.35 -21.01 30.23
N PHE A 603 41.08 -22.17 29.66
CA PHE A 603 41.58 -23.48 30.10
C PHE A 603 42.75 -23.91 29.21
N ILE A 604 43.86 -24.31 29.81
CA ILE A 604 44.97 -24.94 29.09
C ILE A 604 44.71 -26.45 29.07
N VAL A 605 44.47 -27.00 27.89
CA VAL A 605 44.10 -28.42 27.69
C VAL A 605 45.34 -29.27 27.41
N LYS A 606 46.36 -28.66 26.79
CA LYS A 606 47.74 -29.17 26.63
C LYS A 606 48.69 -27.97 26.59
N ASP A 607 49.99 -28.20 26.76
CA ASP A 607 51.03 -27.14 26.78
C ASP A 607 51.01 -26.17 25.59
N ASN A 608 50.40 -26.59 24.47
CA ASN A 608 50.22 -25.78 23.27
C ASN A 608 48.77 -25.50 22.87
N ALA A 609 47.76 -25.93 23.65
CA ALA A 609 46.34 -25.84 23.28
C ALA A 609 45.49 -25.24 24.41
N ALA A 610 44.70 -24.21 24.09
CA ALA A 610 43.82 -23.52 25.02
C ALA A 610 42.38 -23.48 24.51
N VAL A 611 41.41 -23.51 25.42
CA VAL A 611 39.97 -23.40 25.13
C VAL A 611 39.35 -22.37 26.07
N MET A 612 38.56 -21.45 25.54
CA MET A 612 37.92 -20.36 26.27
C MET A 612 36.42 -20.32 25.97
N PRO A 613 35.55 -20.91 26.80
CA PRO A 613 34.14 -20.55 26.84
C PRO A 613 33.99 -19.11 27.35
N TYR A 614 33.04 -18.37 26.77
CA TYR A 614 32.75 -16.98 27.10
C TYR A 614 31.27 -16.64 26.89
N VAL A 615 30.83 -15.57 27.54
CA VAL A 615 29.56 -14.88 27.30
C VAL A 615 29.83 -13.43 26.93
N GLY A 616 28.92 -12.81 26.20
CA GLY A 616 29.01 -11.41 25.81
C GLY A 616 27.66 -10.72 25.77
N LEU A 617 27.69 -9.40 25.81
CA LEU A 617 26.54 -8.52 25.69
C LEU A 617 26.95 -7.30 24.86
N ASP A 618 26.23 -7.05 23.77
CA ASP A 618 26.37 -5.84 22.97
C ASP A 618 25.10 -5.00 23.08
N TYR A 619 25.27 -3.68 23.17
CA TYR A 619 24.22 -2.68 23.00
C TYR A 619 24.54 -1.82 21.78
N LEU A 620 23.60 -1.74 20.84
CA LEU A 620 23.69 -0.86 19.67
C LEU A 620 22.55 0.16 19.68
N ASP A 621 22.91 1.40 19.34
CA ASP A 621 22.02 2.54 19.15
C ASP A 621 22.27 3.04 17.73
N SER A 622 21.27 2.94 16.84
CA SER A 622 21.40 3.37 15.44
C SER A 622 20.27 4.30 15.06
N LYS A 623 20.60 5.35 14.32
CA LYS A 623 19.67 6.32 13.77
C LYS A 623 19.92 6.46 12.27
N LEU A 624 18.85 6.36 11.49
CA LEU A 624 18.77 6.80 10.11
C LEU A 624 17.85 8.03 10.11
N ASP A 625 18.35 9.16 9.62
CA ASP A 625 17.56 10.39 9.61
C ASP A 625 16.40 10.33 8.60
N GLY A 626 15.42 11.24 8.75
CA GLY A 626 14.30 11.30 7.83
C GLY A 626 14.76 11.82 6.47
N TYR A 627 14.33 11.18 5.39
CA TYR A 627 14.75 11.55 4.03
C TYR A 627 13.58 11.50 3.06
N THR A 628 13.67 12.33 2.01
CA THR A 628 12.67 12.36 0.94
C THR A 628 13.30 11.89 -0.36
N GLU A 629 12.65 10.95 -1.02
CA GLU A 629 13.07 10.46 -2.33
C GLU A 629 12.68 11.45 -3.44
N THR A 630 13.52 11.56 -4.48
CA THR A 630 13.43 12.63 -5.50
C THR A 630 13.29 12.13 -6.94
N SER A 631 13.02 10.83 -7.14
CA SER A 631 12.87 10.24 -8.47
C SER A 631 11.83 9.11 -8.48
N GLY A 632 11.44 8.67 -9.69
CA GLY A 632 10.48 7.59 -9.90
C GLY A 632 9.03 8.01 -9.66
N PRO A 633 8.04 7.20 -10.08
CA PRO A 633 6.62 7.54 -9.99
C PRO A 633 6.00 7.31 -8.60
N TYR A 634 6.68 6.70 -7.64
CA TYR A 634 6.16 6.51 -6.27
C TYR A 634 7.20 6.87 -5.21
N PRO A 635 7.67 8.14 -5.15
CA PRO A 635 8.65 8.59 -4.18
C PRO A 635 8.06 8.66 -2.76
N VAL A 636 8.89 8.41 -1.76
CA VAL A 636 8.51 8.39 -0.34
C VAL A 636 9.30 9.43 0.45
N GLN A 637 8.61 10.12 1.34
CA GLN A 637 9.21 10.79 2.50
C GLN A 637 9.22 9.79 3.67
N PHE A 638 10.39 9.32 4.08
CA PHE A 638 10.55 8.47 5.26
C PHE A 638 10.80 9.33 6.50
N ASP A 639 10.15 8.98 7.60
CA ASP A 639 10.44 9.57 8.92
C ASP A 639 11.81 9.11 9.44
N SER A 640 12.39 9.87 10.37
CA SER A 640 13.62 9.47 11.05
C SER A 640 13.39 8.20 11.87
N ARG A 641 14.19 7.16 11.64
CA ARG A 641 14.08 5.87 12.33
C ARG A 641 15.22 5.71 13.32
N LYS A 642 14.87 5.34 14.55
CA LYS A 642 15.83 4.99 15.60
C LYS A 642 15.60 3.55 16.05
N GLN A 643 16.68 2.77 16.11
CA GLN A 643 16.68 1.39 16.53
C GLN A 643 17.63 1.20 17.72
N ASN A 644 17.21 0.36 18.67
CA ASN A 644 17.99 0.02 19.86
C ASN A 644 18.01 -1.49 20.03
N ASP A 645 19.20 -2.09 20.04
CA ASP A 645 19.40 -3.53 20.00
C ASP A 645 20.28 -3.97 21.16
N VAL A 646 19.90 -5.06 21.80
CA VAL A 646 20.67 -5.73 22.86
C VAL A 646 20.92 -7.16 22.43
N TYR A 647 22.16 -7.50 22.09
CA TYR A 647 22.56 -8.84 21.66
C TYR A 647 23.26 -9.59 22.79
N GLY A 648 22.75 -10.76 23.16
CA GLY A 648 23.44 -11.72 24.00
C GLY A 648 24.28 -12.66 23.14
N THR A 649 25.52 -12.92 23.56
CA THR A 649 26.42 -13.89 22.92
C THR A 649 26.80 -14.99 23.90
N ALA A 650 26.79 -16.24 23.46
CA ALA A 650 27.40 -17.37 24.17
C ALA A 650 28.30 -18.13 23.21
N GLY A 651 29.56 -18.37 23.57
CA GLY A 651 30.52 -18.96 22.63
C GLY A 651 31.70 -19.67 23.27
N VAL A 652 32.48 -20.31 22.40
CA VAL A 652 33.72 -21.01 22.75
C VAL A 652 34.78 -20.74 21.68
N THR A 653 35.99 -20.44 22.12
CA THR A 653 37.16 -20.26 21.25
C THR A 653 38.26 -21.25 21.63
N GLY A 654 38.62 -22.12 20.70
CA GLY A 654 39.82 -22.96 20.79
C GLY A 654 41.02 -22.30 20.12
N SER A 655 42.22 -22.54 20.64
CA SER A 655 43.48 -22.08 20.03
C SER A 655 44.62 -23.07 20.21
N LEU A 656 45.54 -23.10 19.23
CA LEU A 656 46.69 -24.01 19.17
C LEU A 656 47.95 -23.24 18.76
N ASN A 657 48.97 -23.21 19.62
CA ASN A 657 50.25 -22.55 19.37
C ASN A 657 51.27 -23.54 18.75
N LEU A 658 51.58 -23.35 17.47
CA LEU A 658 52.54 -24.14 16.72
C LEU A 658 53.96 -23.59 16.89
N GLY A 659 54.51 -23.75 18.11
CA GLY A 659 55.90 -23.42 18.43
C GLY A 659 56.24 -21.93 18.20
N ASN A 660 55.33 -21.04 18.56
CA ASN A 660 55.35 -19.58 18.34
C ASN A 660 55.38 -19.13 16.87
N LYS A 661 55.60 -20.01 15.90
CA LYS A 661 55.60 -19.71 14.46
C LYS A 661 54.21 -19.42 13.92
N ALA A 662 53.20 -20.13 14.39
CA ALA A 662 51.79 -19.87 14.04
C ALA A 662 50.88 -20.12 15.24
N ILE A 663 49.77 -19.39 15.31
CA ILE A 663 48.65 -19.67 16.22
C ILE A 663 47.46 -19.98 15.34
N LEU A 664 46.87 -21.16 15.50
CA LEU A 664 45.57 -21.50 14.92
C LEU A 664 44.47 -21.18 15.93
N SER A 665 43.32 -20.71 15.46
CA SER A 665 42.12 -20.51 16.27
C SER A 665 40.89 -21.05 15.57
N ALA A 666 39.94 -21.54 16.36
CA ALA A 666 38.60 -21.90 15.93
C ALA A 666 37.60 -21.33 16.93
N ASN A 667 36.48 -20.79 16.46
CA ASN A 667 35.41 -20.29 17.32
C ASN A 667 34.05 -20.83 16.88
N LEU A 668 33.15 -20.93 17.85
CA LEU A 668 31.73 -21.17 17.66
C LEU A 668 30.99 -20.25 18.63
N LYS A 669 30.08 -19.41 18.15
CA LYS A 669 29.24 -18.54 18.99
C LYS A 669 27.78 -18.57 18.53
N HIS A 670 26.87 -18.54 19.49
CA HIS A 670 25.45 -18.27 19.31
C HIS A 670 25.18 -16.81 19.71
N VAL A 671 24.39 -16.10 18.92
CA VAL A 671 24.01 -14.70 19.18
C VAL A 671 22.50 -14.54 19.02
N GLU A 672 21.85 -13.86 19.97
CA GLU A 672 20.40 -13.63 19.98
C GLU A 672 20.08 -12.21 20.48
N ARG A 673 19.12 -11.54 19.84
CA ARG A 673 18.57 -10.26 20.31
C ARG A 673 17.66 -10.50 21.52
N LEU A 674 18.01 -9.87 22.64
CA LEU A 674 17.35 -10.07 23.93
C LEU A 674 16.17 -9.11 24.16
N ASN A 675 16.15 -7.96 23.47
CA ASN A 675 15.11 -6.95 23.63
C ASN A 675 14.10 -6.99 22.48
N HIS A 676 12.82 -6.87 22.82
CA HIS A 676 11.73 -6.75 21.86
C HIS A 676 11.35 -5.27 21.75
N SER A 677 11.68 -4.61 20.64
CA SER A 677 11.12 -3.31 20.26
C SER A 677 10.46 -3.43 18.90
N ASN A 678 9.34 -2.73 18.72
CA ASN A 678 8.76 -2.57 17.39
C ASN A 678 9.60 -1.51 16.67
N ASP A 679 10.43 -1.93 15.72
CA ASP A 679 11.35 -1.04 15.01
C ASP A 679 10.64 -0.40 13.81
N ASP A 680 9.55 0.32 14.12
CA ASP A 680 8.56 0.82 13.16
C ASP A 680 9.18 1.62 12.01
N LEU A 681 8.59 1.46 10.82
CA LEU A 681 8.92 2.26 9.63
C LEU A 681 7.69 3.10 9.25
N SER A 682 7.83 4.42 9.29
CA SER A 682 6.76 5.36 8.92
C SER A 682 7.22 6.42 7.93
N GLY A 683 6.24 7.08 7.32
CA GLY A 683 6.45 8.12 6.32
C GLY A 683 5.22 8.36 5.47
N GLU A 684 5.40 9.03 4.34
CA GLU A 684 4.38 9.31 3.32
C GLU A 684 4.86 8.85 1.94
N VAL A 685 4.08 8.00 1.27
CA VAL A 685 4.18 7.83 -0.19
C VAL A 685 3.58 9.10 -0.79
N LEU A 686 4.42 9.96 -1.37
CA LEU A 686 4.08 11.35 -1.68
C LEU A 686 2.91 11.42 -2.67
N GLY A 687 1.85 12.14 -2.28
CA GLY A 687 0.63 12.24 -3.09
C GLY A 687 -0.20 10.96 -3.15
N VAL A 688 0.05 10.00 -2.24
CA VAL A 688 -0.65 8.69 -2.20
C VAL A 688 -1.25 8.41 -0.82
N SER A 689 -0.43 8.32 0.24
CA SER A 689 -0.87 8.13 1.65
C SER A 689 0.30 8.06 2.65
N THR A 690 0.05 8.37 3.93
CA THR A 690 0.95 8.12 5.07
C THR A 690 0.91 6.67 5.55
N PHE A 691 2.04 6.03 5.80
CA PHE A 691 2.11 4.64 6.29
C PHE A 691 2.80 4.51 7.65
N ASN A 692 2.49 3.42 8.36
CA ASN A 692 3.19 2.99 9.57
C ASN A 692 3.25 1.46 9.60
N LEU A 693 4.41 0.89 9.29
CA LEU A 693 4.65 -0.54 9.24
C LEU A 693 5.30 -1.01 10.54
N LYS A 694 4.57 -1.85 11.28
CA LYS A 694 5.09 -2.58 12.44
C LYS A 694 5.94 -3.75 11.94
N GLN A 695 7.16 -3.91 12.46
CA GLN A 695 7.94 -5.13 12.25
C GLN A 695 8.39 -5.75 13.57
N ASP A 696 8.30 -7.08 13.60
CA ASP A 696 8.99 -7.94 14.56
C ASP A 696 10.39 -8.22 14.00
N THR A 697 11.40 -7.81 14.75
CA THR A 697 12.82 -7.83 14.38
C THR A 697 13.61 -8.76 15.31
N THR A 698 12.98 -9.88 15.70
CA THR A 698 13.62 -10.99 16.43
C THR A 698 14.72 -11.66 15.61
N THR A 699 15.98 -11.32 15.90
CA THR A 699 17.17 -11.83 15.20
C THR A 699 18.00 -12.74 16.09
N ARG A 700 18.44 -13.87 15.52
CA ARG A 700 19.41 -14.80 16.11
C ARG A 700 20.23 -15.46 15.02
N TRP A 701 21.45 -15.89 15.32
CA TRP A 701 22.30 -16.66 14.41
C TRP A 701 23.37 -17.45 15.17
N ASP A 702 23.92 -18.45 14.49
CA ASP A 702 25.16 -19.13 14.88
C ASP A 702 26.30 -18.65 13.98
N GLU A 703 27.50 -18.49 14.52
CA GLU A 703 28.71 -18.18 13.76
C GLU A 703 29.80 -19.21 14.08
N VAL A 704 30.40 -19.77 13.03
CA VAL A 704 31.62 -20.59 13.12
C VAL A 704 32.76 -19.85 12.44
N GLY A 705 33.93 -19.83 13.06
CA GLY A 705 35.09 -19.15 12.48
C GLY A 705 36.40 -19.89 12.69
N LEU A 706 37.31 -19.71 11.73
CA LEU A 706 38.67 -20.25 11.72
C LEU A 706 39.66 -19.10 11.52
N GLY A 707 40.82 -19.19 12.17
CA GLY A 707 41.87 -18.18 12.05
C GLY A 707 43.26 -18.76 12.14
N VAL A 708 44.21 -18.06 11.52
CA VAL A 708 45.65 -18.33 11.62
C VAL A 708 46.41 -17.01 11.78
N GLN A 709 47.31 -16.96 12.76
CA GLN A 709 48.25 -15.84 12.95
C GLN A 709 49.69 -16.37 12.84
N ILE A 710 50.34 -16.09 11.70
CA ILE A 710 51.71 -16.52 11.37
C ILE A 710 52.70 -15.45 11.81
N ALA A 711 53.88 -15.83 12.29
CA ALA A 711 54.98 -14.91 12.55
C ALA A 711 55.37 -14.16 11.25
N GLY A 712 55.39 -12.84 11.32
CA GLY A 712 55.69 -11.97 10.17
C GLY A 712 57.19 -11.83 9.88
N PRO A 713 57.54 -11.14 8.79
CA PRO A 713 58.94 -10.97 8.35
C PRO A 713 59.77 -10.05 9.26
N LEU A 714 59.13 -9.24 10.11
CA LEU A 714 59.79 -8.34 11.05
C LEU A 714 59.76 -8.90 12.48
N LYS A 715 60.75 -8.52 13.30
CA LYS A 715 60.76 -8.87 14.73
C LYS A 715 59.49 -8.33 15.40
N ALA A 716 58.86 -9.14 16.23
CA ALA A 716 57.58 -8.83 16.88
C ALA A 716 56.48 -8.40 15.89
N SER A 717 56.36 -9.10 14.74
CA SER A 717 55.23 -8.94 13.81
C SER A 717 54.47 -10.26 13.57
N ARG A 718 53.20 -10.15 13.18
CA ARG A 718 52.35 -11.28 12.73
C ARG A 718 51.46 -10.88 11.57
N VAL A 719 51.22 -11.83 10.66
CA VAL A 719 50.18 -11.77 9.63
C VAL A 719 49.01 -12.66 10.09
N GLY A 720 47.82 -12.10 10.17
CA GLY A 720 46.59 -12.79 10.50
C GLY A 720 45.70 -12.99 9.28
N VAL A 721 45.06 -14.15 9.19
CA VAL A 721 43.95 -14.42 8.27
C VAL A 721 42.86 -15.13 9.06
N SER A 722 41.62 -14.67 8.98
CA SER A 722 40.46 -15.35 9.55
C SER A 722 39.28 -15.35 8.58
N TYR A 723 38.45 -16.38 8.72
CA TYR A 723 37.20 -16.56 8.01
C TYR A 723 36.12 -16.97 9.01
N GLY A 724 34.95 -16.34 8.92
CA GLY A 724 33.76 -16.65 9.70
C GLY A 724 32.54 -16.84 8.80
N HIS A 725 31.68 -17.77 9.17
CA HIS A 725 30.44 -18.08 8.47
C HIS A 725 29.25 -18.02 9.44
N ARG A 726 28.24 -17.20 9.13
CA ARG A 726 27.00 -17.05 9.91
C ARG A 726 25.87 -17.87 9.28
N PHE A 727 25.24 -18.71 10.09
CA PHE A 727 24.19 -19.65 9.70
C PHE A 727 23.06 -19.73 10.74
N ASN A 728 22.03 -20.53 10.46
CA ASN A 728 20.78 -20.64 11.27
C ASN A 728 20.05 -19.31 11.52
N SER A 729 20.34 -18.30 10.70
CA SER A 729 19.82 -16.95 10.86
C SER A 729 18.39 -16.79 10.34
N GLY A 730 17.71 -15.73 10.80
CA GLY A 730 16.68 -15.08 9.99
C GLY A 730 17.27 -14.67 8.62
N LYS A 731 16.42 -14.48 7.60
CA LYS A 731 16.89 -14.30 6.21
C LYS A 731 17.84 -13.11 6.02
N SER A 732 17.90 -12.14 6.94
CA SER A 732 18.77 -10.97 6.87
C SER A 732 20.25 -11.22 7.24
N ALA A 733 20.57 -12.20 8.08
CA ALA A 733 21.89 -12.27 8.77
C ALA A 733 22.82 -13.42 8.34
N ALA A 734 22.57 -14.07 7.20
CA ALA A 734 23.49 -15.06 6.63
C ALA A 734 24.64 -14.36 5.89
N SER A 735 25.89 -14.54 6.34
CA SER A 735 27.05 -13.85 5.78
C SER A 735 28.36 -14.60 5.97
N ASP A 736 29.28 -14.39 5.02
CA ASP A 736 30.67 -14.84 5.07
C ASP A 736 31.60 -13.65 5.33
N VAL A 737 32.42 -13.72 6.36
CA VAL A 737 33.34 -12.64 6.78
C VAL A 737 34.78 -13.12 6.65
N ALA A 738 35.56 -12.51 5.75
CA ALA A 738 37.00 -12.70 5.66
C ALA A 738 37.74 -11.49 6.25
N THR A 739 38.81 -11.71 7.01
CA THR A 739 39.67 -10.63 7.51
C THR A 739 41.13 -11.00 7.32
N VAL A 740 41.90 -10.07 6.74
CA VAL A 740 43.37 -10.13 6.66
C VAL A 740 43.92 -9.02 7.55
N SER A 741 44.97 -9.31 8.31
CA SER A 741 45.59 -8.34 9.21
C SER A 741 47.11 -8.45 9.26
N PHE A 742 47.76 -7.32 9.57
CA PHE A 742 49.17 -7.25 9.89
C PHE A 742 49.35 -6.48 11.20
N SER A 743 49.97 -7.13 12.19
CA SER A 743 50.26 -6.53 13.49
C SER A 743 51.75 -6.51 13.80
N ILE A 744 52.21 -5.46 14.46
CA ILE A 744 53.61 -5.24 14.82
C ILE A 744 53.73 -4.53 16.18
N GLY A 745 54.68 -4.95 17.00
CA GLY A 745 55.01 -4.32 18.29
C GLY A 745 56.25 -3.42 18.22
N PHE A 746 56.30 -2.39 19.06
CA PHE A 746 57.31 -1.31 19.05
C PHE A 746 57.81 -0.89 20.42
#